data_AF-A0AAP4KC57-F1
#
_entry.id   AF-A0AAP4KC57-F1
#
_cell.length_a   1.000
_cell.length_b   1.000
_cell.length_c   1.000
_cell.angle_alpha   90.00
_cell.angle_beta   90.00
_cell.angle_gamma   90.00
#
_symmetry.space_group_name_H-M   'P 1'
#
loop_
_entity.id
_entity.type
_entity.pdbx_description
1 polymer ?
#
loop_
_entity_poly.entity_id
_entity_poly.type
_entity_poly.pdbx_seq_one_letter_code
_entity_poly.pdbx_strand_id
1 'polypeptide(L)'
;MTDALDTLDSDARLHELFGDGQLATATQVWILEIERAGSAELRFLYGRSLPGTHQSHKWSGTSTSKTPIYDGCSAKTHALTLYTSTQQLKILLKHFLSGATLHAASQLADIQLDDKLNSKVGATLFGGNPVARPVIHLPTRDFFQFRTSRLSPTSYASVDSAAISSDSKAETFNMAEGLDRKIAEAACQSLNADTGLDFALLDAWRIGDFEFICIPGQNRAEKSKYDITLMGDDASLKLSEQLTQDASDLLVVVNAYSADSVLATHTARLDKHEKYPLKHSFKLEAFEKQICTSFTLEIYATNKLSDSFLVLQAGNYFVRGVNLNMHMVESIRSNEKLNWLEKRVPPKDQAKLQATARVGRALRDSRSQLGGHTADPWVALNSATETTMMQLCPKTSEGRFFLTLTDSGGTSRIQLTEWLRKIFENHHDAQIAWFDPFMEDVGIDLLHRMGTAAGDYLIITTEKESKEDSKAGADQPNRIQNLLNQCTGWGNGYFGNVRLKVLAVPENKIHDRMILIRSASGRPLAGYQLSNSIQRANDNYPLVATPIPLDVMPHVFEYCDQIIQSTLHGEGKKVPTAKLIFDSTSFTKSEKEDEEPKGLNHRSCFTDPPRAGDVLAWWLDDLEFRALSGAELMNQLEAKGKIKDGKLDPETFESIPAKFWTEGLLLEDFHSAWDAFGYVLAHCKAGQLYTEERRPFCQPPVKLIQP
;
A
#
# COMPACT_ATOMS: atom_id res chain seq x y z
N MET A 1 4.66 -31.51 -34.98
CA MET A 1 4.52 -30.36 -34.07
C MET A 1 5.64 -30.47 -33.07
N THR A 2 6.42 -29.41 -32.91
CA THR A 2 7.48 -29.33 -31.89
C THR A 2 6.83 -29.32 -30.51
N ASP A 3 7.35 -30.08 -29.57
CA ASP A 3 6.90 -30.04 -28.17
C ASP A 3 7.10 -28.61 -27.63
N ALA A 4 6.10 -28.07 -26.91
CA ALA A 4 6.17 -26.72 -26.35
C ALA A 4 7.41 -26.55 -25.45
N LEU A 5 7.79 -27.61 -24.73
CA LEU A 5 8.99 -27.63 -23.90
C LEU A 5 10.29 -27.60 -24.73
N ASP A 6 10.34 -28.31 -25.86
CA ASP A 6 11.53 -28.35 -26.73
C ASP A 6 11.90 -26.94 -27.26
N THR A 7 10.89 -26.07 -27.45
CA THR A 7 11.14 -24.68 -27.88
C THR A 7 11.84 -23.84 -26.81
N LEU A 8 11.64 -24.15 -25.53
CA LEU A 8 12.21 -23.42 -24.39
C LEU A 8 13.52 -24.03 -23.89
N ASP A 9 13.66 -25.35 -23.95
CA ASP A 9 14.86 -26.10 -23.53
C ASP A 9 16.13 -25.57 -24.23
N SER A 10 16.00 -25.18 -25.50
CA SER A 10 17.12 -24.69 -26.31
C SER A 10 17.56 -23.24 -26.04
N ASP A 11 16.81 -22.45 -25.24
CA ASP A 11 17.16 -21.06 -24.96
C ASP A 11 18.28 -20.98 -23.91
N ALA A 12 19.41 -20.35 -24.27
CA ALA A 12 20.59 -20.25 -23.41
C ALA A 12 20.34 -19.56 -22.06
N ARG A 13 19.32 -18.69 -21.98
CA ARG A 13 18.94 -18.00 -20.73
C ARG A 13 18.34 -18.94 -19.69
N LEU A 14 17.81 -20.09 -20.11
CA LEU A 14 17.27 -21.11 -19.21
C LEU A 14 18.26 -22.25 -18.93
N HIS A 15 19.54 -22.07 -19.27
CA HIS A 15 20.56 -23.12 -19.11
C HIS A 15 20.66 -23.65 -17.67
N GLU A 16 20.39 -22.84 -16.65
CA GLU A 16 20.44 -23.35 -15.27
C GLU A 16 19.33 -24.36 -14.94
N LEU A 17 18.25 -24.40 -15.73
CA LEU A 17 17.13 -25.33 -15.61
C LEU A 17 17.17 -26.46 -16.65
N PHE A 18 17.76 -26.20 -17.82
CA PHE A 18 17.69 -27.10 -18.96
C PHE A 18 19.05 -27.42 -19.61
N GLY A 19 20.16 -26.93 -19.05
CA GLY A 19 21.51 -27.20 -19.53
C GLY A 19 22.04 -28.58 -19.14
N ASP A 20 23.16 -28.61 -18.42
CA ASP A 20 23.77 -29.84 -17.93
C ASP A 20 22.77 -30.67 -17.09
N GLY A 21 22.67 -31.97 -17.38
CA GLY A 21 21.68 -32.90 -16.83
C GLY A 21 21.78 -33.14 -15.32
N GLN A 22 22.88 -32.74 -14.69
CA GLN A 22 23.14 -32.96 -13.26
C GLN A 22 22.91 -31.72 -12.38
N LEU A 23 22.54 -30.57 -12.96
CA LEU A 23 22.32 -29.37 -12.16
C LEU A 23 21.09 -29.55 -11.25
N ALA A 24 21.18 -29.06 -10.01
CA ALA A 24 20.07 -29.08 -9.07
C ALA A 24 19.02 -28.02 -9.43
N THR A 25 17.76 -28.37 -9.26
CA THR A 25 16.57 -27.53 -9.52
C THR A 25 15.60 -27.66 -8.36
N ALA A 26 14.86 -26.58 -8.10
CA ALA A 26 13.76 -26.53 -7.15
C ALA A 26 12.47 -26.20 -7.90
N THR A 27 11.48 -27.08 -7.78
CA THR A 27 10.18 -26.92 -8.43
C THR A 27 9.10 -26.83 -7.38
N GLN A 28 8.22 -25.84 -7.50
CA GLN A 28 7.07 -25.66 -6.63
C GLN A 28 5.78 -25.70 -7.45
N VAL A 29 4.75 -26.37 -6.93
CA VAL A 29 3.45 -26.50 -7.61
C VAL A 29 2.33 -26.26 -6.60
N TRP A 30 1.33 -25.49 -7.01
CA TRP A 30 0.11 -25.23 -6.25
C TRP A 30 -1.09 -25.83 -6.96
N ILE A 31 -1.90 -26.58 -6.22
CA ILE A 31 -3.06 -27.31 -6.73
C ILE A 31 -4.26 -26.96 -5.86
N LEU A 32 -5.35 -26.55 -6.50
CA LEU A 32 -6.63 -26.31 -5.87
C LEU A 32 -7.41 -27.62 -5.77
N GLU A 33 -7.88 -27.96 -4.58
CA GLU A 33 -8.89 -28.99 -4.38
C GLU A 33 -10.23 -28.33 -4.04
N ILE A 34 -11.25 -28.62 -4.85
CA ILE A 34 -12.63 -28.19 -4.63
C ILE A 34 -13.44 -29.42 -4.24
N GLU A 35 -13.94 -29.44 -3.01
CA GLU A 35 -14.79 -30.52 -2.51
C GLU A 35 -16.26 -30.08 -2.56
N ARG A 36 -17.09 -30.83 -3.29
CA ARG A 36 -18.54 -30.59 -3.42
C ARG A 36 -19.30 -31.90 -3.31
N ALA A 37 -20.29 -31.94 -2.42
CA ALA A 37 -21.19 -33.09 -2.26
C ALA A 37 -20.46 -34.46 -2.10
N GLY A 38 -19.29 -34.46 -1.44
CA GLY A 38 -18.49 -35.66 -1.20
C GLY A 38 -17.54 -36.07 -2.33
N SER A 39 -17.50 -35.33 -3.44
CA SER A 39 -16.50 -35.49 -4.51
C SER A 39 -15.47 -34.36 -4.46
N ALA A 40 -14.20 -34.70 -4.70
CA ALA A 40 -13.11 -33.73 -4.79
C ALA A 40 -12.64 -33.60 -6.25
N GLU A 41 -12.49 -32.36 -6.69
CA GLU A 41 -11.94 -31.99 -7.99
C GLU A 41 -10.60 -31.29 -7.79
N LEU A 42 -9.57 -31.66 -8.57
CA LEU A 42 -8.24 -31.08 -8.50
C LEU A 42 -7.97 -30.22 -9.73
N ARG A 43 -7.49 -29.00 -9.53
CA ARG A 43 -7.11 -28.07 -10.59
C ARG A 43 -5.70 -27.53 -10.37
N PHE A 44 -4.88 -27.55 -11.40
CA PHE A 44 -3.56 -26.92 -11.37
C PHE A 44 -3.72 -25.39 -11.28
N LEU A 45 -3.11 -24.76 -10.26
CA LEU A 45 -3.19 -23.30 -10.08
C LEU A 45 -1.99 -22.58 -10.62
N TYR A 46 -0.79 -23.05 -10.30
CA TYR A 46 0.46 -22.40 -10.65
C TYR A 46 1.61 -23.37 -10.38
N GLY A 47 2.67 -23.31 -11.17
CA GLY A 47 3.92 -24.01 -10.90
C GLY A 47 5.08 -23.12 -11.26
N ARG A 48 6.21 -23.30 -10.58
CA ARG A 48 7.47 -22.65 -10.96
C ARG A 48 8.67 -23.54 -10.73
N SER A 49 9.64 -23.46 -11.62
CA SER A 49 10.97 -24.07 -11.45
C SER A 49 12.06 -23.01 -11.43
N LEU A 50 13.00 -23.20 -10.50
CA LEU A 50 14.13 -22.33 -10.21
C LEU A 50 15.41 -23.18 -10.11
N PRO A 51 16.59 -22.61 -10.40
CA PRO A 51 17.87 -23.22 -10.07
C PRO A 51 17.94 -23.55 -8.57
N GLY A 52 18.50 -24.70 -8.24
CA GLY A 52 18.63 -25.17 -6.87
C GLY A 52 20.07 -25.51 -6.49
N THR A 53 20.25 -25.84 -5.22
CA THR A 53 21.53 -26.30 -4.65
C THR A 53 21.44 -27.69 -4.04
N HIS A 54 20.26 -28.29 -4.05
CA HIS A 54 19.95 -29.55 -3.40
C HIS A 54 19.13 -30.46 -4.32
N GLN A 55 19.28 -31.78 -4.17
CA GLN A 55 18.51 -32.80 -4.88
C GLN A 55 18.06 -33.86 -3.88
N SER A 56 16.78 -34.18 -3.89
CA SER A 56 16.17 -35.23 -3.06
C SER A 56 15.35 -36.23 -3.89
N HIS A 57 15.00 -35.85 -5.12
CA HIS A 57 14.18 -36.63 -6.05
C HIS A 57 12.85 -37.09 -5.44
N LYS A 58 12.31 -36.25 -4.55
CA LYS A 58 11.10 -36.54 -3.80
C LYS A 58 10.24 -35.30 -3.65
N TRP A 59 8.95 -35.47 -3.87
CA TRP A 59 7.95 -34.46 -3.54
C TRP A 59 7.75 -34.36 -2.03
N SER A 60 7.67 -33.13 -1.58
CA SER A 60 7.19 -32.74 -0.25
C SER A 60 6.01 -31.80 -0.43
N GLY A 61 5.10 -31.74 0.53
CA GLY A 61 4.00 -30.79 0.41
C GLY A 61 3.20 -30.57 1.68
N THR A 62 2.56 -29.42 1.71
CA THR A 62 1.63 -28.98 2.76
C THR A 62 0.28 -28.69 2.13
N SER A 63 -0.72 -28.46 2.97
CA SER A 63 -2.07 -28.11 2.50
C SER A 63 -2.65 -27.07 3.44
N THR A 64 -3.35 -26.09 2.87
CA THR A 64 -4.06 -25.11 3.66
C THR A 64 -5.20 -25.75 4.43
N SER A 65 -5.69 -25.05 5.45
CA SER A 65 -6.97 -25.37 6.08
C SER A 65 -8.09 -25.35 5.05
N LYS A 66 -9.09 -26.22 5.26
CA LYS A 66 -10.30 -26.30 4.43
C LYS A 66 -11.12 -25.02 4.63
N THR A 67 -11.31 -24.24 3.57
CA THR A 67 -12.10 -23.01 3.59
C THR A 67 -13.51 -23.30 3.11
N PRO A 68 -14.55 -23.12 3.95
CA PRO A 68 -15.93 -23.28 3.51
C PRO A 68 -16.32 -22.15 2.56
N ILE A 69 -16.89 -22.50 1.40
CA ILE A 69 -17.26 -21.54 0.35
C ILE A 69 -18.78 -21.34 0.32
N TYR A 70 -19.52 -22.45 0.28
CA TYR A 70 -20.98 -22.54 0.36
C TYR A 70 -21.38 -23.78 1.17
N ASP A 71 -22.69 -23.97 1.39
CA ASP A 71 -23.17 -25.19 2.04
C ASP A 71 -22.79 -26.43 1.21
N GLY A 72 -22.12 -27.40 1.84
CA GLY A 72 -21.59 -28.60 1.17
C GLY A 72 -20.48 -28.37 0.14
N CYS A 73 -19.88 -27.15 0.08
CA CYS A 73 -18.78 -26.81 -0.84
C CYS A 73 -17.61 -26.13 -0.11
N SER A 74 -16.40 -26.58 -0.38
CA SER A 74 -15.18 -26.03 0.23
C SER A 74 -13.99 -26.11 -0.69
N ALA A 75 -13.03 -25.22 -0.49
CA ALA A 75 -11.76 -25.20 -1.22
C ALA A 75 -10.58 -25.32 -0.26
N LYS A 76 -9.50 -25.93 -0.74
CA LYS A 76 -8.17 -25.90 -0.10
C LYS A 76 -7.08 -25.93 -1.17
N THR A 77 -5.91 -25.44 -0.83
CA THR A 77 -4.76 -25.41 -1.73
C THR A 77 -3.67 -26.34 -1.20
N HIS A 78 -3.08 -27.14 -2.09
CA HIS A 78 -1.93 -27.97 -1.82
C HIS A 78 -0.69 -27.30 -2.40
N ALA A 79 0.33 -27.08 -1.58
CA ALA A 79 1.62 -26.56 -2.00
C ALA A 79 2.65 -27.69 -1.97
N LEU A 80 3.29 -27.93 -3.10
CA LEU A 80 4.23 -29.02 -3.33
C LEU A 80 5.60 -28.45 -3.66
N THR A 81 6.66 -29.08 -3.18
CA THR A 81 8.04 -28.73 -3.52
C THR A 81 8.84 -30.00 -3.85
N LEU A 82 9.58 -29.93 -4.94
CA LEU A 82 10.47 -30.96 -5.46
C LEU A 82 11.87 -30.38 -5.65
N TYR A 83 12.87 -31.10 -5.14
CA TYR A 83 14.27 -30.83 -5.42
C TYR A 83 14.83 -31.95 -6.29
N THR A 84 15.23 -31.66 -7.52
CA THR A 84 15.62 -32.70 -8.48
C THR A 84 16.72 -32.25 -9.44
N SER A 85 17.23 -33.14 -10.26
CA SER A 85 18.16 -32.80 -11.34
C SER A 85 17.42 -32.24 -12.55
N THR A 86 18.09 -31.41 -13.35
CA THR A 86 17.56 -30.91 -14.64
C THR A 86 17.13 -32.06 -15.56
N GLN A 87 17.85 -33.19 -15.59
CA GLN A 87 17.47 -34.36 -16.38
C GLN A 87 16.10 -34.90 -15.97
N GLN A 88 15.87 -35.11 -14.67
CA GLN A 88 14.59 -35.63 -14.19
C GLN A 88 13.48 -34.59 -14.27
N LEU A 89 13.80 -33.31 -14.06
CA LEU A 89 12.86 -32.22 -14.29
C LEU A 89 12.34 -32.25 -15.74
N LYS A 90 13.23 -32.38 -16.74
CA LYS A 90 12.82 -32.48 -18.15
C LYS A 90 11.89 -33.66 -18.40
N ILE A 91 12.20 -34.85 -17.87
CA ILE A 91 11.36 -36.04 -18.04
C ILE A 91 9.98 -35.82 -17.39
N LEU A 92 9.95 -35.29 -16.16
CA LEU A 92 8.72 -34.97 -15.45
C LEU A 92 7.85 -34.00 -16.26
N LEU A 93 8.42 -32.87 -16.69
CA LEU A 93 7.70 -31.83 -17.42
C LEU A 93 7.18 -32.35 -18.75
N LYS A 94 7.99 -33.09 -19.51
CA LYS A 94 7.59 -33.67 -20.79
C LYS A 94 6.33 -34.53 -20.65
N HIS A 95 6.25 -35.35 -19.61
CA HIS A 95 5.08 -36.19 -19.39
C HIS A 95 3.90 -35.43 -18.77
N PHE A 96 4.14 -34.62 -17.74
CA PHE A 96 3.09 -33.90 -17.02
C PHE A 96 2.38 -32.87 -17.90
N LEU A 97 3.14 -32.08 -18.66
CA LEU A 97 2.60 -31.06 -19.56
C LEU A 97 1.92 -31.67 -20.80
N SER A 98 2.25 -32.92 -21.14
CA SER A 98 1.59 -33.69 -22.22
C SER A 98 0.36 -34.47 -21.74
N GLY A 99 -0.13 -34.21 -20.53
CA GLY A 99 -1.39 -34.77 -20.02
C GLY A 99 -1.26 -36.04 -19.16
N ALA A 100 -0.04 -36.45 -18.77
CA ALA A 100 0.10 -37.45 -17.72
C ALA A 100 -0.27 -36.86 -16.35
N THR A 101 -0.80 -37.70 -15.45
CA THR A 101 -1.05 -37.27 -14.06
C THR A 101 0.26 -36.97 -13.34
N LEU A 102 0.21 -36.16 -12.28
CA LEU A 102 1.39 -35.86 -11.46
C LEU A 102 2.07 -37.14 -10.95
N HIS A 103 1.29 -38.16 -10.58
CA HIS A 103 1.81 -39.46 -10.16
C HIS A 103 2.54 -40.18 -11.30
N ALA A 104 1.89 -40.34 -12.46
CA ALA A 104 2.46 -41.06 -13.59
C ALA A 104 3.72 -40.37 -14.14
N ALA A 105 3.69 -39.03 -14.25
CA ALA A 105 4.84 -38.24 -14.67
C ALA A 105 6.01 -38.35 -13.66
N SER A 106 5.72 -38.35 -12.36
CA SER A 106 6.74 -38.54 -11.32
C SER A 106 7.38 -39.93 -11.39
N GLN A 107 6.58 -40.98 -11.61
CA GLN A 107 7.10 -42.35 -11.78
C GLN A 107 8.02 -42.48 -13.00
N LEU A 108 7.62 -41.90 -14.14
CA LEU A 108 8.43 -41.92 -15.37
C LEU A 108 9.76 -41.16 -15.22
N ALA A 109 9.78 -40.14 -14.36
CA ALA A 109 10.98 -39.36 -14.05
C ALA A 109 11.81 -39.93 -12.90
N ASP A 110 11.43 -41.08 -12.32
CA ASP A 110 12.05 -41.66 -11.12
C ASP A 110 12.06 -40.68 -9.92
N ILE A 111 10.93 -40.00 -9.72
CA ILE A 111 10.69 -39.07 -8.61
C ILE A 111 9.68 -39.68 -7.64
N GLN A 112 10.05 -39.72 -6.37
CA GLN A 112 9.21 -40.28 -5.32
C GLN A 112 8.05 -39.34 -4.97
N LEU A 113 6.83 -39.88 -4.98
CA LEU A 113 5.62 -39.26 -4.45
C LEU A 113 5.02 -40.22 -3.42
N ASP A 114 5.11 -39.87 -2.13
CA ASP A 114 4.63 -40.77 -1.07
C ASP A 114 3.12 -40.99 -1.11
N ASP A 115 2.64 -42.13 -0.58
CA ASP A 115 1.23 -42.54 -0.69
C ASP A 115 0.25 -41.51 -0.09
N LYS A 116 0.68 -40.82 0.98
CA LYS A 116 -0.14 -39.81 1.65
C LYS A 116 -0.35 -38.58 0.77
N LEU A 117 0.67 -38.17 0.02
CA LEU A 117 0.60 -37.07 -0.92
C LEU A 117 -0.06 -37.51 -2.22
N ASN A 118 0.27 -38.71 -2.72
CA ASN A 118 -0.29 -39.32 -3.91
C ASN A 118 -1.82 -39.44 -3.85
N SER A 119 -2.35 -39.91 -2.72
CA SER A 119 -3.81 -40.01 -2.51
C SER A 119 -4.54 -38.67 -2.55
N LYS A 120 -3.85 -37.55 -2.33
CA LYS A 120 -4.43 -36.20 -2.36
C LYS A 120 -4.29 -35.50 -3.71
N VAL A 121 -3.11 -35.56 -4.30
CA VAL A 121 -2.75 -34.73 -5.47
C VAL A 121 -2.25 -35.54 -6.67
N GLY A 122 -2.04 -36.84 -6.53
CA GLY A 122 -1.42 -37.67 -7.56
C GLY A 122 -2.21 -37.74 -8.87
N ALA A 123 -3.54 -37.61 -8.79
CA ALA A 123 -4.44 -37.59 -9.94
C ALA A 123 -4.48 -36.24 -10.69
N THR A 124 -3.77 -35.22 -10.21
CA THR A 124 -3.78 -33.89 -10.83
C THR A 124 -3.22 -33.96 -12.26
N LEU A 125 -3.88 -33.25 -13.17
CA LEU A 125 -3.44 -33.01 -14.55
C LEU A 125 -3.02 -31.56 -14.70
N PHE A 126 -2.11 -31.29 -15.63
CA PHE A 126 -1.74 -29.92 -15.99
C PHE A 126 -2.89 -29.17 -16.68
N GLY A 127 -3.59 -29.84 -17.60
CA GLY A 127 -4.72 -29.26 -18.33
C GLY A 127 -4.75 -29.69 -19.81
N GLY A 128 -5.39 -28.86 -20.64
CA GLY A 128 -5.50 -29.00 -22.10
C GLY A 128 -4.16 -28.87 -22.83
N ASN A 129 -4.18 -28.33 -24.06
CA ASN A 129 -2.97 -28.32 -24.88
C ASN A 129 -1.94 -27.32 -24.33
N PRO A 130 -0.66 -27.72 -24.19
CA PRO A 130 0.37 -26.83 -23.68
C PRO A 130 0.74 -25.75 -24.70
N VAL A 131 0.81 -24.50 -24.25
CA VAL A 131 1.22 -23.34 -25.03
C VAL A 131 2.44 -22.70 -24.38
N ALA A 132 3.55 -22.60 -25.10
CA ALA A 132 4.77 -21.98 -24.61
C ALA A 132 4.74 -20.45 -24.75
N ARG A 133 5.03 -19.75 -23.66
CA ARG A 133 5.47 -18.36 -23.64
C ARG A 133 7.00 -18.33 -23.76
N PRO A 134 7.57 -17.61 -24.74
CA PRO A 134 9.02 -17.52 -24.90
C PRO A 134 9.68 -16.88 -23.67
N VAL A 135 11.00 -17.07 -23.54
CA VAL A 135 11.77 -16.46 -22.46
C VAL A 135 11.80 -14.93 -22.65
N ILE A 136 11.30 -14.22 -21.65
CA ILE A 136 11.34 -12.75 -21.56
C ILE A 136 12.10 -12.32 -20.31
N HIS A 137 12.77 -11.17 -20.39
CA HIS A 137 13.43 -10.59 -19.23
C HIS A 137 12.41 -9.77 -18.43
N LEU A 138 12.22 -10.10 -17.15
CA LEU A 138 11.34 -9.39 -16.24
C LEU A 138 12.16 -8.48 -15.32
N PRO A 139 11.89 -7.17 -15.29
CA PRO A 139 12.57 -6.25 -14.37
C PRO A 139 12.24 -6.57 -12.91
N THR A 140 13.06 -6.07 -11.98
CA THR A 140 12.78 -6.12 -10.54
C THR A 140 11.40 -5.55 -10.21
N ARG A 141 10.74 -6.05 -9.16
CA ARG A 141 9.41 -5.52 -8.75
C ARG A 141 9.45 -4.04 -8.37
N ASP A 142 10.59 -3.58 -7.85
CA ASP A 142 10.80 -2.20 -7.44
C ASP A 142 11.27 -1.32 -8.60
N PHE A 143 11.26 -1.83 -9.84
CA PHE A 143 11.74 -1.12 -11.00
C PHE A 143 10.95 0.17 -11.22
N PHE A 144 11.69 1.29 -11.09
CA PHE A 144 11.21 2.67 -11.06
C PHE A 144 10.39 3.11 -12.29
N GLN A 145 10.52 2.44 -13.44
CA GLN A 145 9.69 2.76 -14.61
C GLN A 145 8.67 1.65 -14.88
N PHE A 146 7.39 1.90 -14.57
CA PHE A 146 6.27 1.04 -14.94
C PHE A 146 5.99 1.03 -16.47
N ARG A 147 7.01 0.76 -17.30
CA ARG A 147 6.82 0.47 -18.73
C ARG A 147 6.10 -0.87 -18.93
N THR A 148 6.05 -1.72 -17.90
CA THR A 148 5.38 -3.01 -17.90
C THR A 148 4.81 -3.33 -16.51
N SER A 149 3.67 -4.02 -16.48
CA SER A 149 3.11 -4.66 -15.29
C SER A 149 3.59 -6.11 -15.10
N ARG A 150 4.36 -6.64 -16.05
CA ARG A 150 5.00 -7.96 -15.97
C ARG A 150 6.34 -7.80 -15.26
N LEU A 151 6.34 -8.00 -13.95
CA LEU A 151 7.52 -7.84 -13.10
C LEU A 151 8.04 -9.20 -12.64
N SER A 152 9.31 -9.23 -12.23
CA SER A 152 9.94 -10.38 -11.57
C SER A 152 9.09 -10.88 -10.38
N PRO A 153 9.14 -12.16 -10.02
CA PRO A 153 8.52 -12.65 -8.79
C PRO A 153 9.22 -12.14 -7.52
N THR A 154 10.36 -11.44 -7.65
CA THR A 154 11.14 -10.90 -6.53
C THR A 154 11.53 -9.43 -6.76
N SER A 155 11.59 -8.64 -5.69
CA SER A 155 12.13 -7.28 -5.72
C SER A 155 13.66 -7.25 -5.83
N TYR A 156 14.33 -8.33 -5.44
CA TYR A 156 15.79 -8.37 -5.30
C TYR A 156 16.57 -8.55 -6.61
N ALA A 157 15.94 -9.10 -7.65
CA ALA A 157 16.61 -9.35 -8.92
C ALA A 157 15.64 -9.35 -10.11
N SER A 158 16.14 -8.92 -11.27
CA SER A 158 15.51 -9.22 -12.55
C SER A 158 15.73 -10.68 -12.92
N VAL A 159 14.80 -11.23 -13.69
CA VAL A 159 14.80 -12.65 -14.03
C VAL A 159 14.52 -12.88 -15.51
N ASP A 160 15.11 -13.92 -16.06
CA ASP A 160 14.67 -14.48 -17.33
C ASP A 160 13.55 -15.49 -17.03
N SER A 161 12.37 -15.25 -17.59
CA SER A 161 11.17 -16.01 -17.31
C SER A 161 10.51 -16.51 -18.60
N ALA A 162 10.27 -17.81 -18.67
CA ALA A 162 9.38 -18.45 -19.64
C ALA A 162 8.22 -19.13 -18.91
N ALA A 163 7.18 -19.54 -19.63
CA ALA A 163 6.16 -20.39 -19.04
C ALA A 163 5.55 -21.32 -20.08
N ILE A 164 4.96 -22.41 -19.60
CA ILE A 164 4.00 -23.20 -20.37
C ILE A 164 2.65 -23.07 -19.68
N SER A 165 1.61 -22.77 -20.45
CA SER A 165 0.25 -22.66 -19.95
C SER A 165 -0.64 -23.72 -20.58
N SER A 166 -1.69 -24.13 -19.88
CA SER A 166 -2.80 -24.84 -20.51
C SER A 166 -3.62 -23.86 -21.36
N ASP A 167 -4.04 -24.25 -22.56
CA ASP A 167 -5.03 -23.50 -23.35
C ASP A 167 -6.37 -23.31 -22.62
N SER A 168 -6.67 -24.19 -21.66
CA SER A 168 -7.85 -24.11 -20.78
C SER A 168 -7.64 -23.27 -19.52
N LYS A 169 -6.50 -22.57 -19.32
CA LYS A 169 -6.20 -21.86 -18.05
C LYS A 169 -7.25 -20.81 -17.67
N ALA A 170 -7.95 -20.23 -18.64
CA ALA A 170 -9.03 -19.27 -18.39
C ALA A 170 -10.24 -19.89 -17.66
N GLU A 171 -10.37 -21.22 -17.69
CA GLU A 171 -11.46 -21.98 -17.09
C GLU A 171 -11.14 -22.44 -15.66
N THR A 172 -9.98 -22.08 -15.11
CA THR A 172 -9.49 -22.51 -13.78
C THR A 172 -10.54 -22.31 -12.67
N PHE A 173 -11.37 -21.27 -12.78
CA PHE A 173 -12.42 -20.94 -11.79
C PHE A 173 -13.85 -21.13 -12.32
N ASN A 174 -14.03 -21.80 -13.46
CA ASN A 174 -15.36 -22.15 -13.97
C ASN A 174 -16.01 -23.22 -13.10
N MET A 175 -17.27 -23.01 -12.77
CA MET A 175 -18.17 -24.00 -12.17
C MET A 175 -19.35 -24.22 -13.14
N ALA A 176 -20.19 -25.23 -12.85
CA ALA A 176 -21.38 -25.52 -13.66
C ALA A 176 -22.35 -24.33 -13.80
N GLU A 177 -22.32 -23.42 -12.82
CA GLU A 177 -23.16 -22.21 -12.75
C GLU A 177 -22.48 -20.96 -13.35
N GLY A 178 -21.24 -21.08 -13.85
CA GLY A 178 -20.40 -19.99 -14.33
C GLY A 178 -19.13 -19.80 -13.49
N LEU A 179 -18.46 -18.66 -13.66
CA LEU A 179 -17.24 -18.34 -12.91
C LEU A 179 -17.54 -18.13 -11.41
N ASP A 180 -16.72 -18.71 -10.54
CA ASP A 180 -16.90 -18.62 -9.09
C ASP A 180 -15.89 -17.69 -8.42
N ARG A 181 -16.39 -16.56 -7.92
CA ARG A 181 -15.60 -15.54 -7.23
C ARG A 181 -14.98 -16.04 -5.93
N LYS A 182 -15.74 -16.76 -5.10
CA LYS A 182 -15.26 -17.12 -3.76
C LYS A 182 -14.15 -18.17 -3.82
N ILE A 183 -14.22 -19.08 -4.80
CA ILE A 183 -13.16 -20.04 -5.07
C ILE A 183 -11.89 -19.31 -5.55
N ALA A 184 -12.03 -18.34 -6.46
CA ALA A 184 -10.91 -17.51 -6.92
C ALA A 184 -10.27 -16.72 -5.77
N GLU A 185 -11.06 -16.06 -4.91
CA GLU A 185 -10.56 -15.34 -3.73
C GLU A 185 -9.80 -16.27 -2.76
N ALA A 186 -10.33 -17.46 -2.48
CA ALA A 186 -9.66 -18.44 -1.61
C ALA A 186 -8.33 -18.95 -2.19
N ALA A 187 -8.29 -19.21 -3.51
CA ALA A 187 -7.09 -19.61 -4.23
C ALA A 187 -6.03 -18.49 -4.23
N CYS A 188 -6.42 -17.26 -4.59
CA CYS A 188 -5.53 -16.09 -4.57
C CYS A 188 -4.99 -15.81 -3.16
N GLN A 189 -5.83 -15.88 -2.12
CA GLN A 189 -5.37 -15.68 -0.75
C GLN A 189 -4.29 -16.69 -0.35
N SER A 190 -4.48 -17.97 -0.73
CA SER A 190 -3.51 -19.04 -0.46
C SER A 190 -2.21 -18.83 -1.23
N LEU A 191 -2.30 -18.56 -2.54
CA LEU A 191 -1.14 -18.30 -3.40
C LEU A 191 -0.34 -17.08 -2.95
N ASN A 192 -1.03 -15.98 -2.63
CA ASN A 192 -0.38 -14.74 -2.20
C ASN A 192 0.37 -14.95 -0.88
N ALA A 193 -0.21 -15.70 0.06
CA ALA A 193 0.44 -16.02 1.33
C ALA A 193 1.71 -16.87 1.16
N ASP A 194 1.67 -17.87 0.27
CA ASP A 194 2.79 -18.79 0.05
C ASP A 194 3.92 -18.18 -0.82
N THR A 195 3.57 -17.31 -1.77
CA THR A 195 4.51 -16.82 -2.78
C THR A 195 4.97 -15.38 -2.56
N GLY A 196 4.21 -14.57 -1.81
CA GLY A 196 4.38 -13.12 -1.72
C GLY A 196 3.94 -12.34 -2.98
N LEU A 197 3.37 -13.02 -3.98
CA LEU A 197 2.85 -12.43 -5.21
C LEU A 197 1.40 -11.95 -5.02
N ASP A 198 0.91 -11.13 -5.94
CA ASP A 198 -0.47 -10.64 -5.96
C ASP A 198 -1.24 -11.23 -7.15
N PHE A 199 -1.72 -12.46 -6.98
CA PHE A 199 -2.51 -13.19 -7.98
C PHE A 199 -3.91 -12.63 -8.20
N ALA A 200 -4.38 -11.68 -7.39
CA ALA A 200 -5.65 -11.00 -7.62
C ALA A 200 -5.50 -9.83 -8.61
N LEU A 201 -4.29 -9.28 -8.75
CA LEU A 201 -4.00 -8.11 -9.59
C LEU A 201 -2.76 -8.34 -10.46
N LEU A 202 -1.58 -7.94 -9.97
CA LEU A 202 -0.37 -7.78 -10.78
C LEU A 202 0.15 -9.10 -11.37
N ASP A 203 0.01 -10.19 -10.63
CA ASP A 203 0.54 -11.51 -10.98
C ASP A 203 -0.56 -12.47 -11.48
N ALA A 204 -1.80 -12.00 -11.67
CA ALA A 204 -2.94 -12.81 -12.10
C ALA A 204 -2.71 -13.57 -13.42
N TRP A 205 -1.86 -13.03 -14.30
CA TRP A 205 -1.49 -13.65 -15.58
C TRP A 205 -0.72 -14.97 -15.46
N ARG A 206 -0.15 -15.25 -14.28
CA ARG A 206 0.56 -16.50 -13.96
C ARG A 206 -0.37 -17.64 -13.53
N ILE A 207 -1.66 -17.37 -13.33
CA ILE A 207 -2.62 -18.42 -12.98
C ILE A 207 -2.71 -19.42 -14.15
N GLY A 208 -2.52 -20.68 -13.83
CA GLY A 208 -2.47 -21.82 -14.74
C GLY A 208 -1.15 -21.97 -15.49
N ASP A 209 -0.14 -21.17 -15.17
CA ASP A 209 1.19 -21.25 -15.78
C ASP A 209 2.10 -22.19 -14.98
N PHE A 210 2.94 -22.92 -15.71
CA PHE A 210 4.16 -23.49 -15.19
C PHE A 210 5.33 -22.60 -15.63
N GLU A 211 5.85 -21.77 -14.72
CA GLU A 211 6.87 -20.75 -14.98
C GLU A 211 8.30 -21.30 -14.79
N PHE A 212 9.22 -20.99 -15.70
CA PHE A 212 10.65 -21.30 -15.60
C PHE A 212 11.40 -19.99 -15.36
N ILE A 213 12.15 -19.93 -14.27
CA ILE A 213 12.77 -18.68 -13.82
C ILE A 213 14.27 -18.90 -13.61
N CYS A 214 15.10 -18.14 -14.32
CA CYS A 214 16.54 -18.05 -14.09
C CYS A 214 16.90 -16.62 -13.67
N ILE A 215 17.90 -16.48 -12.78
CA ILE A 215 18.28 -15.18 -12.19
C ILE A 215 19.74 -14.88 -12.54
N PRO A 216 20.02 -14.24 -13.70
CA PRO A 216 21.40 -14.03 -14.16
C PRO A 216 22.25 -13.25 -13.15
N GLY A 217 21.62 -12.25 -12.48
CA GLY A 217 22.24 -11.38 -11.50
C GLY A 217 22.57 -12.03 -10.15
N GLN A 218 22.21 -13.30 -9.93
CA GLN A 218 22.50 -14.03 -8.69
C GLN A 218 23.25 -15.32 -8.98
N ASN A 219 24.03 -15.79 -8.00
CA ASN A 219 24.59 -17.13 -8.03
C ASN A 219 23.65 -18.11 -7.31
N ARG A 220 23.98 -19.41 -7.35
CA ARG A 220 23.13 -20.47 -6.78
C ARG A 220 22.96 -20.40 -5.26
N ALA A 221 23.83 -19.67 -4.57
CA ALA A 221 23.68 -19.40 -3.14
C ALA A 221 22.84 -18.14 -2.88
N GLU A 222 22.09 -17.66 -3.88
CA GLU A 222 21.26 -16.45 -3.86
C GLU A 222 22.06 -15.17 -3.55
N LYS A 223 23.39 -15.20 -3.75
CA LYS A 223 24.24 -14.03 -3.58
C LYS A 223 24.25 -13.22 -4.86
N SER A 224 24.12 -11.90 -4.74
CA SER A 224 24.23 -11.00 -5.88
C SER A 224 25.60 -11.12 -6.54
N LYS A 225 25.60 -11.27 -7.86
CA LYS A 225 26.82 -11.24 -8.69
C LYS A 225 27.23 -9.82 -9.02
N TYR A 226 26.42 -8.81 -8.72
CA TYR A 226 26.75 -7.41 -8.96
C TYR A 226 26.51 -6.54 -7.73
N ASP A 227 27.22 -5.42 -7.67
CA ASP A 227 27.06 -4.38 -6.68
C ASP A 227 27.22 -3.04 -7.41
N ILE A 228 26.31 -2.10 -7.17
CA ILE A 228 26.37 -0.76 -7.76
C ILE A 228 26.36 0.29 -6.66
N THR A 229 27.42 1.09 -6.62
CA THR A 229 27.58 2.19 -5.68
C THR A 229 27.43 3.48 -6.46
N LEU A 230 26.41 4.28 -6.12
CA LEU A 230 26.11 5.54 -6.80
C LEU A 230 26.49 6.78 -5.97
N MET A 231 26.95 6.57 -4.73
CA MET A 231 27.29 7.61 -3.77
C MET A 231 28.79 7.58 -3.46
N GLY A 232 29.44 8.74 -3.42
CA GLY A 232 30.89 8.91 -3.22
C GLY A 232 31.53 9.77 -4.30
N ASP A 233 32.87 9.87 -4.30
CA ASP A 233 33.63 10.66 -5.29
C ASP A 233 33.50 10.13 -6.73
N ASP A 234 33.21 8.83 -6.87
CA ASP A 234 32.95 8.11 -8.12
C ASP A 234 31.79 7.11 -7.93
N ALA A 235 30.90 7.00 -8.91
CA ALA A 235 29.99 5.87 -8.99
C ALA A 235 30.78 4.63 -9.48
N SER A 236 30.39 3.44 -9.06
CA SER A 236 31.05 2.21 -9.51
C SER A 236 30.11 1.03 -9.61
N LEU A 237 30.37 0.18 -10.60
CA LEU A 237 29.76 -1.12 -10.79
C LEU A 237 30.82 -2.19 -10.51
N LYS A 238 30.55 -3.11 -9.61
CA LYS A 238 31.36 -4.29 -9.35
C LYS A 238 30.59 -5.53 -9.80
N LEU A 239 31.18 -6.31 -10.69
CA LEU A 239 30.70 -7.64 -11.05
C LEU A 239 31.59 -8.68 -10.38
N SER A 240 31.04 -9.48 -9.48
CA SER A 240 31.77 -10.51 -8.72
C SER A 240 31.93 -11.81 -9.50
N GLU A 241 31.02 -12.10 -10.44
CA GLU A 241 30.99 -13.30 -11.27
C GLU A 241 30.39 -12.98 -12.65
N GLN A 242 30.54 -13.90 -13.61
CA GLN A 242 29.94 -13.79 -14.94
C GLN A 242 28.40 -13.82 -14.87
N LEU A 243 27.74 -12.92 -15.62
CA LEU A 243 26.27 -12.83 -15.69
C LEU A 243 25.65 -13.82 -16.70
N THR A 244 26.42 -14.28 -17.68
CA THR A 244 26.05 -15.29 -18.67
C THR A 244 27.19 -16.28 -18.86
N GLN A 245 26.88 -17.51 -19.28
CA GLN A 245 27.90 -18.51 -19.62
C GLN A 245 28.57 -18.25 -20.97
N ASP A 246 27.89 -17.52 -21.86
CA ASP A 246 28.50 -17.14 -23.13
C ASP A 246 29.57 -16.08 -22.89
N ALA A 247 30.80 -16.36 -23.34
CA ALA A 247 31.89 -15.40 -23.27
C ALA A 247 31.58 -14.21 -24.20
N SER A 248 31.06 -13.15 -23.59
CA SER A 248 30.44 -12.00 -24.26
C SER A 248 30.94 -10.70 -23.66
N ASP A 249 31.20 -9.71 -24.52
CA ASP A 249 31.41 -8.35 -24.04
C ASP A 249 30.12 -7.82 -23.44
N LEU A 250 30.25 -7.02 -22.38
CA LEU A 250 29.11 -6.43 -21.69
C LEU A 250 28.98 -4.96 -22.05
N LEU A 251 27.80 -4.54 -22.49
CA LEU A 251 27.44 -3.13 -22.63
C LEU A 251 26.65 -2.72 -21.38
N VAL A 252 27.24 -1.84 -20.58
CA VAL A 252 26.63 -1.26 -19.39
C VAL A 252 26.01 0.08 -19.77
N VAL A 253 24.73 0.26 -19.45
CA VAL A 253 23.98 1.50 -19.63
C VAL A 253 23.40 1.92 -18.28
N VAL A 254 23.77 3.10 -17.80
CA VAL A 254 23.21 3.70 -16.59
C VAL A 254 22.49 4.99 -16.96
N ASN A 255 21.19 5.05 -16.70
CA ASN A 255 20.42 6.28 -16.89
C ASN A 255 20.09 6.88 -15.51
N ALA A 256 20.31 8.18 -15.36
CA ALA A 256 19.83 8.97 -14.23
C ALA A 256 18.59 9.74 -14.65
N TYR A 257 17.57 9.80 -13.79
CA TYR A 257 16.30 10.44 -14.10
C TYR A 257 15.95 11.55 -13.12
N SER A 258 15.23 12.55 -13.60
CA SER A 258 14.54 13.54 -12.78
C SER A 258 13.14 13.76 -13.35
N ALA A 259 12.11 13.69 -12.50
CA ALA A 259 10.71 13.77 -12.91
C ALA A 259 10.39 12.87 -14.13
N ASP A 260 10.76 11.59 -14.02
CA ASP A 260 10.56 10.54 -15.04
C ASP A 260 11.26 10.78 -16.39
N SER A 261 12.06 11.84 -16.52
CA SER A 261 12.81 12.19 -17.72
C SER A 261 14.30 11.86 -17.56
N VAL A 262 14.94 11.37 -18.63
CA VAL A 262 16.38 11.08 -18.63
C VAL A 262 17.14 12.38 -18.47
N LEU A 263 17.88 12.50 -17.38
CA LEU A 263 18.72 13.64 -17.07
C LEU A 263 20.15 13.43 -17.59
N ALA A 264 20.66 12.20 -17.50
CA ALA A 264 21.97 11.83 -18.00
C ALA A 264 22.05 10.32 -18.27
N THR A 265 22.92 9.94 -19.19
CA THR A 265 23.19 8.54 -19.54
C THR A 265 24.70 8.30 -19.56
N HIS A 266 25.13 7.21 -18.91
CA HIS A 266 26.47 6.67 -19.01
C HIS A 266 26.44 5.34 -19.75
N THR A 267 27.35 5.15 -20.70
CA THR A 267 27.51 3.90 -21.43
C THR A 267 28.97 3.44 -21.39
N ALA A 268 29.21 2.17 -21.10
CA ALA A 268 30.55 1.59 -21.13
C ALA A 268 30.52 0.16 -21.68
N ARG A 269 31.59 -0.24 -22.38
CA ARG A 269 31.80 -1.62 -22.81
C ARG A 269 32.87 -2.26 -21.92
N LEU A 270 32.55 -3.41 -21.34
CA LEU A 270 33.44 -4.23 -20.52
C LEU A 270 33.87 -5.45 -21.33
N ASP A 271 35.17 -5.72 -21.35
CA ASP A 271 35.76 -6.77 -22.17
C ASP A 271 35.56 -8.14 -21.51
N LYS A 272 35.11 -9.13 -22.29
CA LYS A 272 34.90 -10.51 -21.83
C LYS A 272 36.14 -11.21 -21.26
N HIS A 273 37.33 -10.71 -21.56
CA HIS A 273 38.62 -11.26 -21.11
C HIS A 273 39.06 -10.70 -19.75
N GLU A 274 38.35 -9.74 -19.18
CA GLU A 274 38.64 -9.23 -17.84
C GLU A 274 38.34 -10.27 -16.76
N LYS A 275 39.18 -10.29 -15.72
CA LYS A 275 39.04 -11.24 -14.61
C LYS A 275 38.05 -10.72 -13.58
N TYR A 276 37.21 -11.62 -13.08
CA TYR A 276 36.30 -11.33 -11.97
C TYR A 276 37.03 -11.43 -10.61
N PRO A 277 36.71 -10.58 -9.62
CA PRO A 277 35.71 -9.52 -9.68
C PRO A 277 36.17 -8.33 -10.53
N LEU A 278 35.32 -7.91 -11.47
CA LEU A 278 35.53 -6.74 -12.32
C LEU A 278 34.94 -5.50 -11.63
N LYS A 279 35.69 -4.39 -11.60
CA LYS A 279 35.22 -3.11 -11.08
C LYS A 279 35.34 -2.04 -12.16
N HIS A 280 34.22 -1.40 -12.49
CA HIS A 280 34.12 -0.29 -13.43
C HIS A 280 33.67 0.97 -12.70
N SER A 281 34.50 2.01 -12.66
CA SER A 281 34.14 3.32 -12.10
C SER A 281 33.68 4.27 -13.19
N PHE A 282 32.70 5.12 -12.88
CA PHE A 282 32.17 6.13 -13.79
C PHE A 282 31.64 7.35 -13.03
N LYS A 283 31.52 8.47 -13.74
CA LYS A 283 30.98 9.71 -13.19
C LYS A 283 29.74 10.13 -13.95
N LEU A 284 28.70 10.48 -13.20
CA LEU A 284 27.51 11.14 -13.71
C LEU A 284 27.27 12.38 -12.85
N GLU A 285 27.38 13.56 -13.47
CA GLU A 285 27.18 14.86 -12.81
C GLU A 285 25.81 14.95 -12.11
N ALA A 286 24.80 14.26 -12.65
CA ALA A 286 23.48 14.12 -12.05
C ALA A 286 23.49 13.49 -10.64
N PHE A 287 24.37 12.51 -10.42
CA PHE A 287 24.56 11.85 -9.12
C PHE A 287 25.36 12.76 -8.17
N GLU A 288 26.45 13.36 -8.64
CA GLU A 288 27.28 14.29 -7.84
C GLU A 288 26.47 15.49 -7.32
N LYS A 289 25.61 16.06 -8.18
CA LYS A 289 24.74 17.20 -7.81
C LYS A 289 23.46 16.80 -7.07
N GLN A 290 23.22 15.50 -6.88
CA GLN A 290 22.00 14.95 -6.25
C GLN A 290 20.68 15.43 -6.87
N ILE A 291 20.69 15.78 -8.15
CA ILE A 291 19.54 16.37 -8.86
C ILE A 291 18.62 15.32 -9.48
N CYS A 292 19.06 14.07 -9.56
CA CYS A 292 18.25 12.92 -10.01
C CYS A 292 17.40 12.31 -8.88
N THR A 293 16.19 11.88 -9.21
CA THR A 293 15.24 11.21 -8.30
C THR A 293 15.35 9.69 -8.34
N SER A 294 15.99 9.15 -9.38
CA SER A 294 16.12 7.71 -9.58
C SER A 294 17.16 7.39 -10.65
N PHE A 295 17.45 6.10 -10.81
CA PHE A 295 18.33 5.58 -11.86
C PHE A 295 17.83 4.24 -12.41
N THR A 296 18.32 3.86 -13.58
CA THR A 296 18.27 2.48 -14.09
C THR A 296 19.67 2.03 -14.49
N LEU A 297 19.94 0.73 -14.31
CA LEU A 297 21.10 0.01 -14.80
C LEU A 297 20.61 -1.09 -15.74
N GLU A 298 21.13 -1.10 -16.96
CA GLU A 298 20.95 -2.18 -17.93
C GLU A 298 22.31 -2.73 -18.32
N ILE A 299 22.46 -4.04 -18.33
CA ILE A 299 23.64 -4.71 -18.86
C ILE A 299 23.20 -5.65 -19.97
N TYR A 300 23.77 -5.45 -21.16
CA TYR A 300 23.56 -6.29 -22.32
C TYR A 300 24.80 -7.14 -22.56
N ALA A 301 24.61 -8.44 -22.85
CA ALA A 301 25.68 -9.30 -23.33
C ALA A 301 25.62 -9.40 -24.86
N THR A 302 26.78 -9.43 -25.51
CA THR A 302 26.88 -9.58 -26.97
C THR A 302 27.19 -11.02 -27.34
N ASN A 303 26.30 -11.69 -28.08
CA ASN A 303 26.51 -13.07 -28.52
C ASN A 303 27.61 -13.17 -29.61
N LYS A 304 27.96 -14.40 -30.02
CA LYS A 304 28.97 -14.65 -31.08
C LYS A 304 28.59 -14.10 -32.46
N LEU A 305 27.31 -13.81 -32.69
CA LEU A 305 26.77 -13.23 -33.92
C LEU A 305 26.74 -11.70 -33.89
N SER A 306 27.21 -11.08 -32.80
CA SER A 306 27.16 -9.63 -32.53
C SER A 306 25.78 -9.07 -32.17
N ASP A 307 24.79 -9.93 -31.88
CA ASP A 307 23.51 -9.46 -31.32
C ASP A 307 23.66 -9.22 -29.81
N SER A 308 23.07 -8.13 -29.33
CA SER A 308 23.01 -7.82 -27.91
C SER A 308 21.69 -8.28 -27.30
N PHE A 309 21.76 -8.90 -26.12
CA PHE A 309 20.58 -9.30 -25.34
C PHE A 309 20.74 -8.85 -23.88
N LEU A 310 19.63 -8.45 -23.26
CA LEU A 310 19.59 -7.95 -21.89
C LEU A 310 19.83 -9.11 -20.91
N VAL A 311 20.80 -8.95 -19.99
CA VAL A 311 21.12 -9.95 -18.96
C VAL A 311 20.89 -9.44 -17.55
N LEU A 312 20.88 -8.13 -17.35
CA LEU A 312 20.56 -7.53 -16.05
C LEU A 312 19.83 -6.22 -16.28
N GLN A 313 18.71 -6.07 -15.56
CA GLN A 313 18.03 -4.79 -15.42
C GLN A 313 17.75 -4.52 -13.93
N ALA A 314 18.13 -3.34 -13.48
CA ALA A 314 17.88 -2.87 -12.12
C ALA A 314 17.59 -1.37 -12.14
N GLY A 315 16.96 -0.87 -11.08
CA GLY A 315 16.69 0.56 -10.94
C GLY A 315 15.89 0.81 -9.69
N ASN A 316 16.12 1.97 -9.06
CA ASN A 316 15.50 2.36 -7.81
C ASN A 316 15.34 3.88 -7.74
N TYR A 317 14.44 4.33 -6.85
CA TYR A 317 14.39 5.72 -6.40
C TYR A 317 15.54 6.00 -5.45
N PHE A 318 16.09 7.21 -5.53
CA PHE A 318 16.91 7.72 -4.43
C PHE A 318 15.98 8.12 -3.28
N VAL A 319 16.21 7.58 -2.09
CA VAL A 319 15.49 8.01 -0.88
C VAL A 319 16.01 9.39 -0.51
N ARG A 320 15.22 10.43 -0.81
CA ARG A 320 15.57 11.84 -0.51
C ARG A 320 15.20 12.28 0.90
N GLY A 321 14.45 11.45 1.63
CA GLY A 321 14.07 11.68 3.02
C GLY A 321 13.17 10.56 3.53
N VAL A 322 13.19 10.34 4.84
CA VAL A 322 12.29 9.43 5.55
C VAL A 322 11.51 10.28 6.54
N ASN A 323 10.21 10.43 6.33
CA ASN A 323 9.32 11.11 7.28
C ASN A 323 8.66 10.06 8.17
N LEU A 324 9.03 10.03 9.45
CA LEU A 324 8.43 9.15 10.44
C LEU A 324 7.29 9.88 11.15
N ASN A 325 6.04 9.44 10.94
CA ASN A 325 4.89 9.89 11.73
C ASN A 325 4.49 8.79 12.70
N MET A 326 4.73 9.01 14.00
CA MET A 326 4.30 8.10 15.07
C MET A 326 2.97 8.57 15.65
N HIS A 327 1.96 7.71 15.62
CA HIS A 327 0.67 7.93 16.28
C HIS A 327 0.63 7.16 17.61
N MET A 328 0.74 7.87 18.73
CA MET A 328 0.33 7.34 20.03
C MET A 328 -1.15 7.65 20.24
N VAL A 329 -1.99 6.60 20.23
CA VAL A 329 -3.40 6.70 20.59
C VAL A 329 -3.49 6.70 22.12
N GLU A 330 -3.67 7.87 22.73
CA GLU A 330 -4.18 7.93 24.09
C GLU A 330 -5.69 7.66 24.06
N SER A 331 -6.16 6.68 24.83
CA SER A 331 -7.56 6.25 24.78
C SER A 331 -8.47 7.27 25.45
N ILE A 332 -9.11 8.14 24.67
CA ILE A 332 -10.17 9.02 25.17
C ILE A 332 -11.47 8.20 25.26
N ARG A 333 -11.93 7.91 26.48
CA ARG A 333 -13.30 7.42 26.72
C ARG A 333 -14.23 8.62 26.75
N SER A 334 -14.97 8.89 25.66
CA SER A 334 -16.17 9.72 25.78
C SER A 334 -17.24 8.88 26.50
N ASN A 335 -17.63 9.25 27.71
CA ASN A 335 -18.66 8.53 28.48
C ASN A 335 -20.10 8.78 27.99
N GLU A 336 -20.29 9.39 26.82
CA GLU A 336 -21.62 9.61 26.25
C GLU A 336 -22.01 8.46 25.31
N LYS A 337 -22.99 7.66 25.75
CA LYS A 337 -23.59 6.56 25.00
C LYS A 337 -24.32 7.09 23.76
N LEU A 338 -23.97 6.58 22.58
CA LEU A 338 -24.65 6.89 21.33
C LEU A 338 -25.81 5.90 21.11
N ASN A 339 -26.99 6.24 21.63
CA ASN A 339 -28.21 5.44 21.47
C ASN A 339 -28.56 5.12 20.00
N TRP A 340 -28.12 5.96 19.04
CA TRP A 340 -28.33 5.76 17.60
C TRP A 340 -27.43 4.68 16.99
N LEU A 341 -26.17 4.57 17.44
CA LEU A 341 -25.18 3.58 16.98
C LEU A 341 -25.34 2.24 17.70
N GLU A 342 -25.82 2.24 18.94
CA GLU A 342 -26.03 1.05 19.78
C GLU A 342 -27.28 0.24 19.39
N LYS A 343 -28.18 0.82 18.59
CA LYS A 343 -29.47 0.22 18.24
C LYS A 343 -29.27 -1.10 17.46
N ARG A 344 -29.59 -2.23 18.12
CA ARG A 344 -29.56 -3.61 17.58
C ARG A 344 -28.16 -4.17 17.27
N VAL A 345 -27.09 -3.65 17.87
CA VAL A 345 -25.73 -4.21 17.71
C VAL A 345 -25.57 -5.50 18.55
N PRO A 346 -25.13 -6.63 17.95
CA PRO A 346 -24.91 -7.88 18.69
C PRO A 346 -23.76 -7.78 19.71
N PRO A 347 -23.78 -8.54 20.82
CA PRO A 347 -22.75 -8.50 21.87
C PRO A 347 -21.33 -8.76 21.36
N LYS A 348 -21.18 -9.64 20.36
CA LYS A 348 -19.90 -10.02 19.74
C LYS A 348 -19.18 -8.86 19.03
N ASP A 349 -19.90 -7.81 18.62
CA ASP A 349 -19.36 -6.68 17.86
C ASP A 349 -19.24 -5.41 18.72
N GLN A 350 -19.48 -5.49 20.04
CA GLN A 350 -19.31 -4.36 20.97
C GLN A 350 -17.88 -3.82 21.01
N ALA A 351 -16.87 -4.67 20.78
CA ALA A 351 -15.47 -4.25 20.70
C ALA A 351 -15.21 -3.32 19.48
N LYS A 352 -15.90 -3.55 18.36
CA LYS A 352 -15.82 -2.68 17.17
C LYS A 352 -16.51 -1.35 17.41
N LEU A 353 -17.69 -1.36 18.04
CA LEU A 353 -18.40 -0.15 18.46
C LEU A 353 -17.51 0.76 19.34
N GLN A 354 -16.74 0.19 20.27
CA GLN A 354 -15.79 0.95 21.10
C GLN A 354 -14.54 1.42 20.34
N ALA A 355 -14.14 0.76 19.25
CA ALA A 355 -13.04 1.18 18.39
C ALA A 355 -13.45 2.33 17.46
N THR A 356 -14.68 2.33 16.93
CA THR A 356 -15.24 3.43 16.12
C THR A 356 -15.41 4.73 16.92
N ALA A 357 -15.47 4.65 18.25
CA ALA A 357 -15.49 5.79 19.16
C ALA A 357 -14.11 6.47 19.36
N ARG A 358 -13.01 5.93 18.79
CA ARG A 358 -11.65 6.47 18.95
C ARG A 358 -11.26 7.41 17.80
N VAL A 359 -10.50 8.44 18.16
CA VAL A 359 -9.87 9.39 17.23
C VAL A 359 -8.50 8.84 16.81
N GLY A 360 -8.25 8.70 15.52
CA GLY A 360 -6.97 8.25 14.97
C GLY A 360 -6.60 9.10 13.76
N ARG A 361 -5.31 9.43 13.61
CA ARG A 361 -4.73 10.18 12.49
C ARG A 361 -3.74 9.23 11.79
N ALA A 362 -3.62 9.27 10.44
CA ALA A 362 -2.51 8.66 9.68
C ALA A 362 -2.47 9.13 8.20
N LEU A 363 -1.29 9.02 7.57
CA LEU A 363 -0.87 9.65 6.30
C LEU A 363 -1.14 8.84 5.01
N ARG A 364 -1.09 9.60 3.91
CA ARG A 364 -1.30 9.33 2.47
C ARG A 364 -0.54 8.17 1.81
N ASP A 365 -1.17 7.67 0.75
CA ASP A 365 -0.54 7.25 -0.52
C ASP A 365 -1.12 8.07 -1.69
N SER A 366 -0.30 8.38 -2.71
CA SER A 366 -0.74 8.98 -3.97
C SER A 366 -0.43 8.06 -5.17
N ARG A 367 -1.41 7.90 -6.07
CA ARG A 367 -1.30 7.17 -7.34
C ARG A 367 -1.52 8.13 -8.52
N SER A 368 -0.84 7.90 -9.64
CA SER A 368 -1.23 8.40 -10.97
C SER A 368 -0.69 7.49 -12.07
N GLN A 369 -1.49 7.30 -13.12
CA GLN A 369 -1.30 6.37 -14.24
C GLN A 369 -1.72 7.08 -15.54
N LEU A 370 -1.00 6.88 -16.66
CA LEU A 370 -1.38 7.23 -18.03
C LEU A 370 -0.62 6.31 -19.02
N GLY A 371 -1.28 5.79 -20.05
CA GLY A 371 -0.73 4.79 -20.99
C GLY A 371 -1.13 5.01 -22.46
N GLY A 372 -0.85 4.02 -23.31
CA GLY A 372 -1.45 3.85 -24.66
C GLY A 372 -0.54 3.17 -25.70
N HIS A 373 -0.90 1.96 -26.16
CA HIS A 373 -0.89 1.45 -27.56
C HIS A 373 -1.23 -0.08 -27.60
N THR A 374 -1.79 -0.53 -28.73
CA THR A 374 -2.44 -1.84 -28.98
C THR A 374 -1.47 -3.00 -29.27
N ALA A 375 -1.80 -4.22 -28.80
CA ALA A 375 -0.87 -5.36 -28.68
C ALA A 375 -1.35 -6.71 -29.29
N ASP A 376 -0.40 -7.65 -29.37
CA ASP A 376 -0.39 -8.94 -30.09
C ASP A 376 -1.27 -10.10 -29.52
N PRO A 377 -1.49 -11.21 -30.26
CA PRO A 377 -2.48 -12.25 -29.92
C PRO A 377 -2.31 -13.02 -28.58
N TRP A 378 -1.10 -13.17 -28.03
CA TRP A 378 -0.91 -13.76 -26.68
C TRP A 378 -1.38 -12.81 -25.56
N VAL A 379 -1.56 -11.52 -25.88
CA VAL A 379 -2.17 -10.53 -25.00
C VAL A 379 -3.66 -10.79 -24.85
N ALA A 380 -4.35 -11.33 -25.86
CA ALA A 380 -5.79 -11.62 -25.77
C ALA A 380 -6.11 -12.71 -24.73
N LEU A 381 -5.27 -13.75 -24.61
CA LEU A 381 -5.46 -14.81 -23.61
C LEU A 381 -5.16 -14.32 -22.18
N ASN A 382 -4.05 -13.59 -21.99
CA ASN A 382 -3.72 -13.02 -20.68
C ASN A 382 -4.72 -11.91 -20.28
N SER A 383 -5.18 -11.11 -21.23
CA SER A 383 -6.21 -10.09 -21.03
C SER A 383 -7.56 -10.73 -20.72
N ALA A 384 -7.90 -11.89 -21.28
CA ALA A 384 -9.11 -12.62 -20.92
C ALA A 384 -9.06 -13.12 -19.47
N THR A 385 -7.93 -13.69 -19.02
CA THR A 385 -7.74 -14.07 -17.61
C THR A 385 -7.76 -12.86 -16.69
N GLU A 386 -7.09 -11.76 -17.06
CA GLU A 386 -7.13 -10.50 -16.29
C GLU A 386 -8.53 -9.88 -16.26
N THR A 387 -9.28 -9.93 -17.35
CA THR A 387 -10.66 -9.43 -17.43
C THR A 387 -11.57 -10.26 -16.55
N THR A 388 -11.44 -11.59 -16.60
CA THR A 388 -12.13 -12.52 -15.71
C THR A 388 -11.78 -12.22 -14.24
N MET A 389 -10.51 -12.03 -13.91
CA MET A 389 -10.09 -11.69 -12.54
C MET A 389 -10.53 -10.28 -12.11
N MET A 390 -10.56 -9.30 -13.01
CA MET A 390 -11.11 -7.97 -12.73
C MET A 390 -12.62 -8.01 -12.49
N GLN A 391 -13.35 -8.93 -13.13
CA GLN A 391 -14.77 -9.15 -12.91
C GLN A 391 -15.05 -9.90 -11.60
N LEU A 392 -14.23 -10.91 -11.30
CA LEU A 392 -14.38 -11.71 -10.09
C LEU A 392 -13.88 -10.97 -8.85
N CYS A 393 -12.79 -10.21 -8.96
CA CYS A 393 -12.12 -9.49 -7.90
C CYS A 393 -11.93 -8.00 -8.26
N PRO A 394 -13.01 -7.22 -8.44
CA PRO A 394 -12.88 -5.81 -8.82
C PRO A 394 -12.19 -5.00 -7.72
N LYS A 395 -11.48 -3.94 -8.12
CA LYS A 395 -10.98 -2.94 -7.17
C LYS A 395 -12.15 -2.41 -6.34
N THR A 396 -11.94 -2.30 -5.03
CA THR A 396 -12.95 -1.79 -4.10
C THR A 396 -13.42 -0.41 -4.53
N SER A 397 -14.72 -0.27 -4.83
CA SER A 397 -15.33 1.02 -5.18
C SER A 397 -15.31 1.98 -4.00
N GLU A 398 -15.21 3.28 -4.28
CA GLU A 398 -15.43 4.35 -3.29
C GLU A 398 -16.93 4.53 -2.99
N GLY A 399 -17.81 4.02 -3.86
CA GLY A 399 -19.23 3.86 -3.60
C GLY A 399 -19.51 2.69 -2.66
N ARG A 400 -20.59 2.80 -1.88
CA ARG A 400 -20.98 1.78 -0.91
C ARG A 400 -22.49 1.60 -0.86
N PHE A 401 -22.90 0.35 -0.63
CA PHE A 401 -24.27 -0.02 -0.33
C PHE A 401 -24.37 -0.47 1.12
N PHE A 402 -25.21 0.21 1.90
CA PHE A 402 -25.45 -0.08 3.30
C PHE A 402 -26.84 -0.66 3.45
N LEU A 403 -26.93 -1.94 3.81
CA LEU A 403 -28.18 -2.68 4.02
C LEU A 403 -29.04 -2.08 5.14
N THR A 404 -30.27 -2.56 5.31
CA THR A 404 -31.07 -2.20 6.49
C THR A 404 -30.42 -2.74 7.77
N LEU A 405 -30.75 -2.17 8.94
CA LEU A 405 -30.28 -2.69 10.22
C LEU A 405 -30.70 -4.16 10.45
N THR A 406 -31.84 -4.57 9.91
CA THR A 406 -32.33 -5.95 10.02
C THR A 406 -31.48 -6.90 9.17
N ASP A 407 -31.21 -6.54 7.91
CA ASP A 407 -30.50 -7.42 6.97
C ASP A 407 -28.99 -7.48 7.23
N SER A 408 -28.42 -6.44 7.87
CA SER A 408 -27.00 -6.37 8.24
C SER A 408 -26.68 -6.93 9.62
N GLY A 409 -27.69 -7.40 10.37
CA GLY A 409 -27.52 -7.80 11.76
C GLY A 409 -27.04 -6.66 12.66
N GLY A 410 -27.46 -5.42 12.39
CA GLY A 410 -27.15 -4.22 13.17
C GLY A 410 -25.84 -3.51 12.82
N THR A 411 -25.09 -3.97 11.81
CA THR A 411 -23.74 -3.43 11.52
C THR A 411 -23.69 -2.32 10.48
N SER A 412 -24.77 -2.08 9.72
CA SER A 412 -24.75 -1.10 8.62
C SER A 412 -24.40 0.33 9.02
N ARG A 413 -24.78 0.79 10.22
CA ARG A 413 -24.42 2.13 10.72
C ARG A 413 -22.94 2.24 11.11
N ILE A 414 -22.34 1.14 11.57
CA ILE A 414 -20.90 1.06 11.85
C ILE A 414 -20.14 1.18 10.53
N GLN A 415 -20.54 0.42 9.51
CA GLN A 415 -19.95 0.48 8.17
C GLN A 415 -20.09 1.87 7.53
N LEU A 416 -21.24 2.54 7.71
CA LEU A 416 -21.49 3.89 7.23
C LEU A 416 -20.56 4.92 7.91
N THR A 417 -20.36 4.78 9.23
CA THR A 417 -19.46 5.64 10.00
C THR A 417 -18.00 5.43 9.59
N GLU A 418 -17.58 4.18 9.37
CA GLU A 418 -16.23 3.86 8.86
C GLU A 418 -16.00 4.42 7.45
N TRP A 419 -17.01 4.38 6.58
CA TRP A 419 -16.93 4.94 5.23
C TRP A 419 -16.86 6.47 5.23
N LEU A 420 -17.71 7.16 5.99
CA LEU A 420 -17.67 8.63 6.13
C LEU A 420 -16.33 9.10 6.70
N ARG A 421 -15.85 8.41 7.74
CA ARG A 421 -14.54 8.64 8.33
C ARG A 421 -13.44 8.58 7.28
N LYS A 422 -13.40 7.51 6.49
CA LYS A 422 -12.42 7.34 5.42
C LYS A 422 -12.46 8.49 4.40
N ILE A 423 -13.66 8.99 4.06
CA ILE A 423 -13.80 10.13 3.15
C ILE A 423 -13.23 11.42 3.74
N PHE A 424 -13.58 11.75 4.99
CA PHE A 424 -13.09 12.98 5.63
C PHE A 424 -11.59 12.91 5.91
N GLU A 425 -11.07 11.75 6.27
CA GLU A 425 -9.63 11.50 6.44
C GLU A 425 -8.86 11.67 5.12
N ASN A 426 -9.38 11.15 4.01
CA ASN A 426 -8.80 11.35 2.67
C ASN A 426 -8.72 12.83 2.24
N HIS A 427 -9.49 13.71 2.89
CA HIS A 427 -9.67 15.12 2.54
C HIS A 427 -9.59 16.05 3.78
N HIS A 428 -8.62 15.80 4.67
CA HIS A 428 -8.52 16.44 6.00
C HIS A 428 -8.27 17.96 6.03
N ASP A 429 -7.82 18.58 4.94
CA ASP A 429 -7.59 20.03 4.77
C ASP A 429 -8.58 20.65 3.77
N ALA A 430 -9.60 19.89 3.37
CA ALA A 430 -10.55 20.26 2.36
C ALA A 430 -11.71 21.10 2.93
N GLN A 431 -12.35 21.84 2.03
CA GLN A 431 -13.66 22.43 2.26
C GLN A 431 -14.72 21.37 1.93
N ILE A 432 -15.50 20.96 2.92
CA ILE A 432 -16.49 19.90 2.81
C ILE A 432 -17.89 20.50 2.98
N ALA A 433 -18.66 20.52 1.90
CA ALA A 433 -20.05 20.95 1.90
C ALA A 433 -20.99 19.73 1.93
N TRP A 434 -21.85 19.64 2.95
CA TRP A 434 -22.86 18.60 3.09
C TRP A 434 -24.26 19.16 2.89
N PHE A 435 -24.86 18.81 1.76
CA PHE A 435 -26.24 19.12 1.42
C PHE A 435 -27.15 18.00 1.95
N ASP A 436 -28.04 18.32 2.88
CA ASP A 436 -29.14 17.44 3.27
C ASP A 436 -30.36 18.30 3.70
N PRO A 437 -31.49 18.22 2.97
CA PRO A 437 -32.68 18.99 3.31
C PRO A 437 -33.21 18.73 4.72
N PHE A 438 -32.90 17.58 5.32
CA PHE A 438 -33.44 17.12 6.61
C PHE A 438 -32.36 16.90 7.69
N MET A 439 -31.22 17.59 7.61
CA MET A 439 -30.14 17.48 8.61
C MET A 439 -30.62 17.77 10.04
N GLU A 440 -30.11 17.01 11.01
CA GLU A 440 -30.41 17.11 12.45
C GLU A 440 -29.16 16.71 13.27
N ASP A 441 -29.33 16.33 14.53
CA ASP A 441 -28.34 15.98 15.54
C ASP A 441 -27.35 14.89 15.10
N VAL A 442 -27.82 13.80 14.46
CA VAL A 442 -26.96 12.67 14.08
C VAL A 442 -25.84 13.08 13.12
N GLY A 443 -26.17 13.87 12.09
CA GLY A 443 -25.18 14.32 11.11
C GLY A 443 -24.19 15.32 11.69
N ILE A 444 -24.65 16.17 12.62
CA ILE A 444 -23.81 17.07 13.40
C ILE A 444 -22.84 16.27 14.27
N ASP A 445 -23.34 15.34 15.09
CA ASP A 445 -22.50 14.54 16.00
C ASP A 445 -21.45 13.70 15.24
N LEU A 446 -21.82 13.14 14.10
CA LEU A 446 -20.90 12.45 13.21
C LEU A 446 -19.77 13.36 12.70
N LEU A 447 -20.10 14.59 12.27
CA LEU A 447 -19.09 15.58 11.87
C LEU A 447 -18.22 16.03 13.03
N HIS A 448 -18.78 16.19 14.23
CA HIS A 448 -18.02 16.53 15.44
C HIS A 448 -16.91 15.52 15.73
N ARG A 449 -17.22 14.23 15.57
CA ARG A 449 -16.33 13.12 15.96
C ARG A 449 -15.33 12.76 14.88
N MET A 450 -15.69 12.92 13.61
CA MET A 450 -14.89 12.49 12.47
C MET A 450 -14.21 13.64 11.74
N GLY A 451 -14.66 14.88 11.94
CA GLY A 451 -14.11 16.05 11.30
C GLY A 451 -12.70 16.36 11.82
N THR A 452 -11.90 16.99 10.96
CA THR A 452 -10.50 17.33 11.20
C THR A 452 -10.40 18.80 11.60
N ALA A 453 -9.45 19.14 12.48
CA ALA A 453 -9.27 20.52 12.95
C ALA A 453 -8.83 21.49 11.82
N ALA A 454 -8.24 20.96 10.75
CA ALA A 454 -7.82 21.72 9.57
C ALA A 454 -8.89 21.82 8.47
N GLY A 455 -9.99 21.05 8.59
CA GLY A 455 -11.08 21.04 7.61
C GLY A 455 -12.09 22.15 7.86
N ASP A 456 -12.63 22.70 6.77
CA ASP A 456 -13.73 23.67 6.80
C ASP A 456 -15.02 22.98 6.38
N TYR A 457 -15.99 22.91 7.29
CA TYR A 457 -17.24 22.20 7.10
C TYR A 457 -18.41 23.17 6.92
N LEU A 458 -19.21 22.94 5.88
CA LEU A 458 -20.42 23.69 5.61
C LEU A 458 -21.60 22.73 5.48
N ILE A 459 -22.56 22.80 6.39
CA ILE A 459 -23.83 22.09 6.26
C ILE A 459 -24.86 23.02 5.64
N ILE A 460 -25.58 22.52 4.64
CA ILE A 460 -26.66 23.25 3.98
C ILE A 460 -27.95 22.41 4.13
N THR A 461 -28.92 22.98 4.85
CA THR A 461 -30.18 22.31 5.19
C THR A 461 -31.39 23.24 5.00
N THR A 462 -32.61 22.70 5.05
CA THR A 462 -33.84 23.53 4.94
C THR A 462 -34.37 23.93 6.32
N GLU A 463 -35.31 24.86 6.40
CA GLU A 463 -36.01 25.24 7.65
C GLU A 463 -37.22 24.33 7.96
N LYS A 464 -37.57 23.37 7.10
CA LYS A 464 -38.82 22.61 7.22
C LYS A 464 -38.78 21.56 8.34
N GLU A 465 -39.85 21.48 9.13
CA GLU A 465 -40.10 20.39 10.08
C GLU A 465 -40.61 19.14 9.34
N SER A 466 -40.15 17.95 9.71
CA SER A 466 -40.64 16.72 9.08
C SER A 466 -42.14 16.54 9.38
N LYS A 467 -42.89 15.82 8.52
CA LYS A 467 -44.33 15.56 8.75
C LYS A 467 -44.63 14.83 10.08
N GLU A 468 -43.61 14.27 10.73
CA GLU A 468 -43.69 13.63 12.04
C GLU A 468 -43.45 14.61 13.20
N ASP A 469 -42.59 15.62 13.01
CA ASP A 469 -42.31 16.67 14.01
C ASP A 469 -43.54 17.56 14.26
N SER A 470 -44.38 17.75 13.23
CA SER A 470 -45.65 18.49 13.34
C SER A 470 -46.69 17.81 14.26
N LYS A 471 -46.40 16.60 14.78
CA LYS A 471 -47.23 15.87 15.76
C LYS A 471 -46.66 15.89 17.18
N ALA A 472 -45.44 16.40 17.38
CA ALA A 472 -44.85 16.54 18.70
C ALA A 472 -45.50 17.73 19.44
N GLY A 473 -45.91 17.54 20.69
CA GLY A 473 -46.50 18.61 21.51
C GLY A 473 -45.53 19.78 21.71
N ALA A 474 -46.05 20.95 22.07
CA ALA A 474 -45.34 22.23 22.18
C ALA A 474 -44.11 22.26 23.14
N ASP A 475 -43.80 21.15 23.82
CA ASP A 475 -42.68 21.00 24.78
C ASP A 475 -41.48 20.20 24.22
N GLN A 476 -41.52 19.68 22.98
CA GLN A 476 -40.36 19.01 22.38
C GLN A 476 -39.59 19.94 21.42
N PRO A 477 -38.26 19.98 21.51
CA PRO A 477 -37.43 20.77 20.58
C PRO A 477 -37.63 20.29 19.14
N ASN A 478 -37.87 21.23 18.22
CA ASN A 478 -37.99 20.92 16.80
C ASN A 478 -36.63 20.56 16.17
N ARG A 479 -36.63 20.04 14.93
CA ARG A 479 -35.43 19.55 14.24
C ARG A 479 -34.25 20.55 14.25
N ILE A 480 -34.53 21.83 13.95
CA ILE A 480 -33.48 22.87 13.96
C ILE A 480 -33.01 23.15 15.38
N GLN A 481 -33.90 23.11 16.38
CA GLN A 481 -33.52 23.24 17.78
C GLN A 481 -32.68 22.05 18.26
N ASN A 482 -32.96 20.81 17.83
CA ASN A 482 -32.14 19.64 18.11
C ASN A 482 -30.75 19.76 17.49
N LEU A 483 -30.68 20.20 16.23
CA LEU A 483 -29.43 20.50 15.53
C LEU A 483 -28.59 21.53 16.31
N LEU A 484 -29.19 22.68 16.66
CA LEU A 484 -28.51 23.74 17.38
C LEU A 484 -28.11 23.33 18.80
N ASN A 485 -28.95 22.57 19.51
CA ASN A 485 -28.63 22.03 20.84
C ASN A 485 -27.40 21.10 20.76
N GLN A 486 -27.30 20.25 19.73
CA GLN A 486 -26.12 19.41 19.53
C GLN A 486 -24.87 20.27 19.23
N CYS A 487 -25.03 21.37 18.49
CA CYS A 487 -23.96 22.34 18.26
C CYS A 487 -23.56 23.12 19.52
N THR A 488 -24.46 23.38 20.48
CA THR A 488 -24.13 24.11 21.73
C THR A 488 -23.21 23.34 22.67
N GLY A 489 -23.10 22.01 22.51
CA GLY A 489 -22.11 21.19 23.22
C GLY A 489 -20.66 21.36 22.68
N TRP A 490 -20.49 22.01 21.53
CA TRP A 490 -19.20 22.19 20.89
C TRP A 490 -18.47 23.42 21.48
N GLY A 491 -17.29 23.20 22.08
CA GLY A 491 -16.49 24.24 22.74
C GLY A 491 -16.10 23.97 24.19
N ASN A 492 -16.71 22.97 24.84
CA ASN A 492 -16.37 22.57 26.21
C ASN A 492 -15.39 21.39 26.30
N GLY A 493 -14.82 20.96 25.16
CA GLY A 493 -13.91 19.81 25.06
C GLY A 493 -12.44 20.20 24.87
N TYR A 494 -11.54 19.40 25.45
CA TYR A 494 -10.08 19.62 25.54
C TYR A 494 -9.29 19.65 24.21
N PHE A 495 -9.90 19.40 23.03
CA PHE A 495 -9.16 19.20 21.77
C PHE A 495 -9.56 20.10 20.58
N GLY A 496 -10.23 21.23 20.84
CA GLY A 496 -10.56 22.21 19.80
C GLY A 496 -11.72 21.80 18.88
N ASN A 497 -12.40 22.80 18.31
CA ASN A 497 -13.61 22.60 17.51
C ASN A 497 -13.28 22.47 16.02
N VAL A 498 -14.03 21.63 15.28
CA VAL A 498 -14.05 21.70 13.81
C VAL A 498 -14.65 23.03 13.37
N ARG A 499 -14.16 23.59 12.25
CA ARG A 499 -14.71 24.82 11.67
C ARG A 499 -16.00 24.51 10.94
N LEU A 500 -17.14 24.60 11.63
CA LEU A 500 -18.45 24.30 11.09
C LEU A 500 -19.27 25.57 10.93
N LYS A 501 -19.87 25.71 9.74
CA LYS A 501 -20.96 26.65 9.46
C LYS A 501 -22.19 25.87 9.07
N VAL A 502 -23.35 26.28 9.59
CA VAL A 502 -24.65 25.70 9.20
C VAL A 502 -25.50 26.78 8.54
N LEU A 503 -25.84 26.54 7.28
CA LEU A 503 -26.65 27.42 6.46
C LEU A 503 -28.05 26.83 6.27
N ALA A 504 -29.07 27.56 6.70
CA ALA A 504 -30.46 27.24 6.41
C ALA A 504 -30.92 27.96 5.13
N VAL A 505 -31.42 27.21 4.14
CA VAL A 505 -31.93 27.72 2.86
C VAL A 505 -33.43 27.43 2.70
N PRO A 506 -34.15 28.17 1.82
CA PRO A 506 -35.55 27.89 1.53
C PRO A 506 -35.80 26.48 1.00
N GLU A 507 -36.98 25.92 1.29
CA GLU A 507 -37.35 24.52 0.95
C GLU A 507 -37.22 24.18 -0.54
N ASN A 508 -37.48 25.14 -1.42
CA ASN A 508 -37.46 24.94 -2.86
C ASN A 508 -36.05 25.03 -3.49
N LYS A 509 -35.00 25.21 -2.68
CA LYS A 509 -33.63 25.43 -3.16
C LYS A 509 -32.75 24.19 -3.11
N ILE A 510 -33.05 23.21 -2.24
CA ILE A 510 -32.30 21.95 -2.16
C ILE A 510 -33.25 20.75 -2.01
N HIS A 511 -33.00 19.71 -2.78
CA HIS A 511 -33.71 18.42 -2.71
C HIS A 511 -32.74 17.24 -2.65
N ASP A 512 -31.59 17.38 -3.31
CA ASP A 512 -30.55 16.36 -3.38
C ASP A 512 -29.72 16.27 -2.10
N ARG A 513 -29.15 15.09 -1.87
CA ARG A 513 -28.31 14.80 -0.71
C ARG A 513 -26.92 14.49 -1.22
N MET A 514 -25.98 15.36 -0.90
CA MET A 514 -24.65 15.33 -1.49
C MET A 514 -23.60 15.69 -0.46
N ILE A 515 -22.45 15.03 -0.55
CA ILE A 515 -21.22 15.44 0.13
C ILE A 515 -20.27 15.88 -0.98
N LEU A 516 -19.89 17.15 -0.96
CA LEU A 516 -19.04 17.77 -1.96
C LEU A 516 -17.76 18.30 -1.32
N ILE A 517 -16.62 17.97 -1.92
CA ILE A 517 -15.30 18.19 -1.32
C ILE A 517 -14.42 18.98 -2.27
N ARG A 518 -13.90 20.12 -1.80
CA ARG A 518 -12.98 20.99 -2.54
C ARG A 518 -11.66 21.14 -1.79
N SER A 519 -10.56 21.37 -2.50
CA SER A 519 -9.32 21.79 -1.86
C SER A 519 -9.52 23.13 -1.14
N ALA A 520 -8.61 23.49 -0.24
CA ALA A 520 -8.55 24.85 0.32
C ALA A 520 -8.48 25.95 -0.76
N SER A 521 -7.94 25.64 -1.94
CA SER A 521 -7.92 26.51 -3.13
C SER A 521 -9.23 26.53 -3.95
N GLY A 522 -10.28 25.83 -3.50
CA GLY A 522 -11.59 25.79 -4.14
C GLY A 522 -11.72 24.81 -5.32
N ARG A 523 -10.70 23.99 -5.61
CA ARG A 523 -10.73 23.01 -6.70
C ARG A 523 -11.58 21.79 -6.29
N PRO A 524 -12.52 21.31 -7.13
CA PRO A 524 -13.21 20.05 -6.93
C PRO A 524 -12.25 18.87 -6.70
N LEU A 525 -12.41 18.14 -5.60
CA LEU A 525 -11.62 16.94 -5.27
C LEU A 525 -12.45 15.67 -5.35
N ALA A 526 -13.64 15.67 -4.76
CA ALA A 526 -14.54 14.52 -4.74
C ALA A 526 -16.00 14.94 -4.48
N GLY A 527 -16.94 14.05 -4.80
CA GLY A 527 -18.36 14.27 -4.60
C GLY A 527 -19.11 12.95 -4.49
N TYR A 528 -20.12 12.90 -3.63
CA TYR A 528 -20.92 11.71 -3.39
C TYR A 528 -22.40 12.07 -3.33
N GLN A 529 -23.24 11.32 -4.04
CA GLN A 529 -24.69 11.38 -3.92
C GLN A 529 -25.19 10.32 -2.94
N LEU A 530 -26.08 10.70 -2.03
CA LEU A 530 -26.70 9.82 -1.04
C LEU A 530 -28.17 9.56 -1.42
N SER A 531 -28.59 8.30 -1.39
CA SER A 531 -29.96 7.92 -1.74
C SER A 531 -31.01 8.33 -0.69
N ASN A 532 -30.61 8.53 0.57
CA ASN A 532 -31.46 9.02 1.64
C ASN A 532 -30.66 9.80 2.70
N SER A 533 -31.37 10.44 3.63
CA SER A 533 -30.80 11.29 4.67
C SER A 533 -30.17 10.46 5.78
N ILE A 534 -29.04 10.92 6.32
CA ILE A 534 -28.24 10.16 7.31
C ILE A 534 -29.02 9.92 8.61
N GLN A 535 -29.94 10.83 8.93
CA GLN A 535 -30.79 10.83 10.14
C GLN A 535 -31.61 9.54 10.27
N ARG A 536 -32.11 9.01 9.14
CA ARG A 536 -32.89 7.77 9.09
C ARG A 536 -32.21 6.67 8.29
N ALA A 537 -30.90 6.80 8.08
CA ALA A 537 -30.14 5.82 7.31
C ALA A 537 -30.31 4.41 7.92
N ASN A 538 -30.59 3.46 7.04
CA ASN A 538 -30.68 2.03 7.34
C ASN A 538 -31.84 1.62 8.28
N ASP A 539 -32.74 2.54 8.68
CA ASP A 539 -33.92 2.18 9.51
C ASP A 539 -34.96 1.40 8.70
N ASN A 540 -35.49 2.00 7.63
CA ASN A 540 -36.54 1.40 6.80
C ASN A 540 -36.07 1.04 5.38
N TYR A 541 -34.99 1.67 4.91
CA TYR A 541 -34.45 1.49 3.57
C TYR A 541 -32.92 1.47 3.59
N PRO A 542 -32.27 0.68 2.70
CA PRO A 542 -30.83 0.75 2.49
C PRO A 542 -30.37 2.15 2.08
N LEU A 543 -29.12 2.50 2.38
CA LEU A 543 -28.46 3.72 1.91
C LEU A 543 -27.45 3.34 0.82
N VAL A 544 -27.53 4.01 -0.32
CA VAL A 544 -26.53 3.92 -1.40
C VAL A 544 -25.77 5.24 -1.41
N ALA A 545 -24.44 5.15 -1.35
CA ALA A 545 -23.55 6.26 -1.61
C ALA A 545 -22.85 6.03 -2.95
N THR A 546 -23.01 6.98 -3.87
CA THR A 546 -22.54 6.86 -5.26
C THR A 546 -21.55 7.99 -5.54
N PRO A 547 -20.31 7.70 -5.96
CA PRO A 547 -19.34 8.73 -6.29
C PRO A 547 -19.80 9.49 -7.55
N ILE A 548 -19.59 10.80 -7.56
CA ILE A 548 -19.86 11.66 -8.71
C ILE A 548 -18.64 11.61 -9.64
N PRO A 549 -18.81 11.23 -10.91
CA PRO A 549 -17.71 11.17 -11.88
C PRO A 549 -17.00 12.53 -12.07
N LEU A 550 -15.68 12.49 -12.30
CA LEU A 550 -14.84 13.69 -12.41
C LEU A 550 -15.23 14.63 -13.56
N ASP A 551 -15.81 14.11 -14.63
CA ASP A 551 -16.30 14.87 -15.78
C ASP A 551 -17.63 15.60 -15.48
N VAL A 552 -18.46 15.04 -14.59
CA VAL A 552 -19.74 15.63 -14.17
C VAL A 552 -19.57 16.58 -12.98
N MET A 553 -18.53 16.35 -12.17
CA MET A 553 -18.25 17.06 -10.93
C MET A 553 -18.25 18.60 -11.04
N PRO A 554 -17.64 19.24 -12.06
CA PRO A 554 -17.65 20.69 -12.18
C PRO A 554 -19.07 21.28 -12.28
N HIS A 555 -19.95 20.63 -13.04
CA HIS A 555 -21.34 21.08 -13.22
C HIS A 555 -22.15 20.98 -11.91
N VAL A 556 -21.91 19.94 -11.11
CA VAL A 556 -22.55 19.80 -9.80
C VAL A 556 -22.07 20.89 -8.84
N PHE A 557 -20.77 21.19 -8.84
CA PHE A 557 -20.21 22.26 -8.03
C PHE A 557 -20.70 23.65 -8.45
N GLU A 558 -20.82 23.92 -9.75
CA GLU A 558 -21.41 25.16 -10.29
C GLU A 558 -22.86 25.33 -9.85
N TYR A 559 -23.68 24.28 -9.96
CA TYR A 559 -25.07 24.29 -9.52
C TYR A 559 -25.20 24.59 -8.02
N CYS A 560 -24.39 23.93 -7.19
CA CYS A 560 -24.38 24.15 -5.75
C CYS A 560 -23.89 25.55 -5.37
N ASP A 561 -22.87 26.07 -6.04
CA ASP A 561 -22.39 27.44 -5.84
C ASP A 561 -23.45 28.46 -6.22
N GLN A 562 -24.20 28.23 -7.31
CA GLN A 562 -25.32 29.10 -7.68
C GLN A 562 -26.41 29.10 -6.61
N ILE A 563 -26.71 27.96 -5.97
CA ILE A 563 -27.64 27.91 -4.83
C ILE A 563 -27.10 28.74 -3.66
N ILE A 564 -25.83 28.57 -3.30
CA ILE A 564 -25.21 29.30 -2.19
C ILE A 564 -25.19 30.81 -2.48
N GLN A 565 -24.73 31.21 -3.67
CA GLN A 565 -24.63 32.61 -4.10
C GLN A 565 -26.01 33.28 -4.20
N SER A 566 -26.98 32.63 -4.86
CA SER A 566 -28.34 33.17 -5.03
C SER A 566 -29.08 33.33 -3.70
N THR A 567 -28.74 32.52 -2.69
CA THR A 567 -29.41 32.56 -1.38
C THR A 567 -28.69 33.46 -0.36
N LEU A 568 -27.36 33.61 -0.43
CA LEU A 568 -26.56 34.50 0.43
C LEU A 568 -26.55 35.97 -0.02
N HIS A 569 -26.51 36.23 -1.34
CA HIS A 569 -26.38 37.59 -1.88
C HIS A 569 -27.67 38.11 -2.54
N GLY A 570 -28.64 37.24 -2.77
CA GLY A 570 -29.89 37.57 -3.45
C GLY A 570 -29.72 37.73 -4.97
N GLU A 571 -30.73 37.38 -5.75
CA GLU A 571 -30.79 37.72 -7.18
C GLU A 571 -31.24 39.18 -7.33
N GLY A 572 -30.30 40.13 -7.44
CA GLY A 572 -30.59 41.55 -7.62
C GLY A 572 -30.98 42.29 -6.33
N LYS A 573 -31.98 43.18 -6.37
CA LYS A 573 -32.44 44.01 -5.22
C LYS A 573 -33.24 43.25 -4.14
N LYS A 574 -33.12 41.92 -4.03
CA LYS A 574 -33.86 41.12 -3.04
C LYS A 574 -32.99 40.79 -1.84
N VAL A 575 -33.60 40.78 -0.65
CA VAL A 575 -32.95 40.46 0.63
C VAL A 575 -32.45 39.01 0.59
N PRO A 576 -31.26 38.71 1.16
CA PRO A 576 -30.75 37.35 1.31
C PRO A 576 -31.79 36.41 1.93
N THR A 577 -31.95 35.23 1.35
CA THR A 577 -32.95 34.23 1.79
C THR A 577 -32.37 33.12 2.64
N ALA A 578 -31.04 32.95 2.63
CA ALA A 578 -30.36 32.00 3.53
C ALA A 578 -30.04 32.64 4.88
N LYS A 579 -30.08 31.84 5.94
CA LYS A 579 -29.69 32.23 7.29
C LYS A 579 -28.51 31.38 7.75
N LEU A 580 -27.41 32.01 8.14
CA LEU A 580 -26.35 31.35 8.89
C LEU A 580 -26.88 31.12 10.30
N ILE A 581 -27.18 29.86 10.64
CA ILE A 581 -27.81 29.50 11.92
C ILE A 581 -26.79 29.02 12.96
N PHE A 582 -25.56 28.68 12.53
CA PHE A 582 -24.46 28.34 13.41
C PHE A 582 -23.10 28.63 12.75
N ASP A 583 -22.14 29.13 13.54
CA ASP A 583 -20.74 29.31 13.15
C ASP A 583 -19.83 29.04 14.35
N SER A 584 -19.00 28.00 14.26
CA SER A 584 -18.12 27.60 15.36
C SER A 584 -16.92 28.54 15.56
N THR A 585 -16.61 29.41 14.58
CA THR A 585 -15.51 30.40 14.70
C THR A 585 -15.85 31.57 15.62
N SER A 586 -17.14 31.76 15.95
CA SER A 586 -17.62 32.75 16.91
C SER A 586 -17.10 32.54 18.35
N PHE A 587 -16.66 31.32 18.67
CA PHE A 587 -16.24 30.91 20.01
C PHE A 587 -14.75 31.14 20.28
N THR A 588 -13.98 31.56 19.27
CA THR A 588 -12.55 31.83 19.42
C THR A 588 -12.34 33.30 19.81
N LYS A 589 -12.31 33.58 21.12
CA LYS A 589 -11.82 34.86 21.66
C LYS A 589 -10.96 34.66 22.90
N SER A 590 -9.65 34.84 22.71
CA SER A 590 -8.85 35.75 23.55
C SER A 590 -7.61 36.19 22.78
N GLU A 591 -7.45 37.50 22.74
CA GLU A 591 -6.41 38.28 22.07
C GLU A 591 -5.01 37.99 22.62
N LYS A 592 -4.01 38.08 21.73
CA LYS A 592 -2.54 38.04 21.89
C LYS A 592 -1.84 36.74 21.47
N GLU A 593 -1.91 36.37 20.18
CA GLU A 593 -0.85 35.53 19.57
C GLU A 593 -0.88 35.50 18.02
N ASP A 594 -1.55 36.44 17.36
CA ASP A 594 -1.55 36.52 15.88
C ASP A 594 -0.40 37.42 15.39
N GLU A 595 0.84 36.93 15.50
CA GLU A 595 1.80 37.14 14.42
C GLU A 595 1.99 35.80 13.71
N GLU A 596 1.42 35.65 12.52
CA GLU A 596 1.69 34.51 11.64
C GLU A 596 3.21 34.33 11.47
N PRO A 597 3.79 33.15 11.73
CA PRO A 597 5.19 32.92 11.43
C PRO A 597 5.38 32.94 9.91
N LYS A 598 6.13 33.94 9.46
CA LYS A 598 6.54 34.14 8.07
C LYS A 598 7.35 32.95 7.56
N GLY A 599 6.73 32.09 6.75
CA GLY A 599 7.35 31.33 5.65
C GLY A 599 8.31 30.18 5.99
N LEU A 600 8.27 29.13 5.16
CA LEU A 600 9.09 27.91 5.17
C LEU A 600 10.61 28.09 4.97
N ASN A 601 11.16 29.30 5.20
CA ASN A 601 12.59 29.60 5.07
C ASN A 601 13.20 30.23 6.34
N HIS A 602 12.52 30.22 7.49
CA HIS A 602 13.22 30.52 8.73
C HIS A 602 14.14 29.35 9.07
N ARG A 603 15.46 29.56 8.97
CA ARG A 603 16.44 28.69 9.64
C ARG A 603 16.29 28.93 11.13
N SER A 604 15.38 28.19 11.78
CA SER A 604 15.19 28.25 13.22
C SER A 604 16.45 27.72 13.91
N CYS A 605 17.02 28.48 14.84
CA CYS A 605 18.12 28.03 15.68
C CYS A 605 17.62 26.92 16.62
N PHE A 606 18.47 25.98 17.02
CA PHE A 606 18.11 24.91 17.96
C PHE A 606 17.71 25.41 19.36
N THR A 607 17.94 26.70 19.66
CA THR A 607 17.54 27.35 20.90
C THR A 607 16.16 28.00 20.84
N ASP A 608 15.63 28.28 19.65
CA ASP A 608 14.39 29.06 19.48
C ASP A 608 13.10 28.36 19.93
N PRO A 609 12.95 27.02 19.84
CA PRO A 609 11.75 26.35 20.32
C PRO A 609 11.48 26.62 21.81
N PRO A 610 10.22 26.86 22.24
CA PRO A 610 9.89 27.20 23.64
C PRO A 610 10.37 26.19 24.69
N ARG A 611 10.54 24.92 24.31
CA ARG A 611 10.96 23.81 25.18
C ARG A 611 12.42 23.39 24.97
N ALA A 612 13.21 24.12 24.18
CA ALA A 612 14.60 23.78 23.88
C ALA A 612 15.45 23.64 25.15
N GLY A 613 15.23 24.50 26.14
CA GLY A 613 15.93 24.43 27.42
C GLY A 613 15.58 23.20 28.25
N ASP A 614 14.32 22.77 28.27
CA ASP A 614 13.91 21.55 28.99
C ASP A 614 14.48 20.29 28.36
N VAL A 615 14.58 20.27 27.02
CA VAL A 615 15.19 19.18 26.28
C VAL A 615 16.69 19.10 26.55
N LEU A 616 17.39 20.24 26.54
CA LEU A 616 18.83 20.26 26.82
C LEU A 616 19.14 20.01 28.30
N ALA A 617 18.27 20.44 29.21
CA ALA A 617 18.33 20.08 30.61
C ALA A 617 18.19 18.57 30.82
N TRP A 618 17.23 17.96 30.12
CA TRP A 618 17.08 16.51 30.11
C TRP A 618 18.26 15.82 29.43
N TRP A 619 18.77 16.32 28.30
CA TRP A 619 19.84 15.68 27.54
C TRP A 619 21.16 15.65 28.32
N LEU A 620 21.48 16.76 28.99
CA LEU A 620 22.74 16.97 29.70
C LEU A 620 22.66 16.65 31.20
N ASP A 621 21.48 16.25 31.71
CA ASP A 621 21.20 16.11 33.15
C ASP A 621 21.53 17.39 33.96
N ASP A 622 21.19 18.55 33.37
CA ASP A 622 21.55 19.87 33.90
C ASP A 622 20.33 20.78 33.96
N LEU A 623 19.71 20.86 35.14
CA LEU A 623 18.47 21.59 35.37
C LEU A 623 18.57 23.10 35.15
N GLU A 624 19.76 23.67 35.03
CA GLU A 624 19.93 25.11 34.79
C GLU A 624 19.50 25.55 33.39
N PHE A 625 19.32 24.62 32.44
CA PHE A 625 18.77 24.92 31.13
C PHE A 625 17.23 24.93 31.11
N ARG A 626 16.58 24.44 32.17
CA ARG A 626 15.11 24.25 32.21
C ARG A 626 14.38 25.58 31.99
N ALA A 627 13.30 25.56 31.20
CA ALA A 627 12.48 26.71 30.84
C ALA A 627 13.20 27.88 30.11
N LEU A 628 14.44 27.68 29.62
CA LEU A 628 15.13 28.67 28.78
C LEU A 628 14.85 28.44 27.29
N SER A 629 14.81 29.52 26.51
CA SER A 629 14.73 29.47 25.04
C SER A 629 15.39 30.70 24.41
N GLY A 630 15.57 30.69 23.09
CA GLY A 630 16.15 31.78 22.30
C GLY A 630 17.55 32.16 22.76
N ALA A 631 17.82 33.48 22.82
CA ALA A 631 19.13 34.02 23.15
C ALA A 631 19.60 33.69 24.58
N GLU A 632 18.68 33.55 25.54
CA GLU A 632 19.01 33.24 26.93
C GLU A 632 19.59 31.82 27.05
N LEU A 633 18.99 30.86 26.34
CA LEU A 633 19.51 29.50 26.27
C LEU A 633 20.86 29.42 25.57
N MET A 634 21.06 30.16 24.47
CA MET A 634 22.33 30.20 23.74
C MET A 634 23.47 30.74 24.61
N ASN A 635 23.24 31.84 25.32
CA ASN A 635 24.23 32.42 26.23
C ASN A 635 24.61 31.45 27.37
N GLN A 636 23.63 30.71 27.90
CA GLN A 636 23.87 29.73 28.96
C GLN A 636 24.68 28.52 28.45
N LEU A 637 24.43 28.07 27.22
CA LEU A 637 25.19 26.98 26.59
C LEU A 637 26.64 27.41 26.29
N GLU A 638 26.86 28.64 25.84
CA GLU A 638 28.20 29.20 25.63
C GLU A 638 28.95 29.33 26.96
N ALA A 639 28.31 29.87 28.00
CA ALA A 639 28.90 30.01 29.33
C ALA A 639 29.33 28.66 29.94
N LYS A 640 28.61 27.57 29.62
CA LYS A 640 28.92 26.21 30.04
C LYS A 640 29.83 25.43 29.08
N GLY A 641 30.35 26.08 28.05
CA GLY A 641 31.26 25.46 27.08
C GLY A 641 30.62 24.35 26.24
N LYS A 642 29.29 24.40 26.04
CA LYS A 642 28.51 23.43 25.26
C LYS A 642 28.36 23.81 23.79
N ILE A 643 28.98 24.93 23.39
CA ILE A 643 29.03 25.45 22.03
C ILE A 643 30.49 25.53 21.57
N LYS A 644 30.79 25.04 20.35
CA LYS A 644 32.05 25.24 19.62
C LYS A 644 31.72 25.78 18.22
N ASP A 645 32.39 26.86 17.81
CA ASP A 645 32.19 27.52 16.51
C ASP A 645 30.72 27.88 16.18
N GLY A 646 29.96 28.30 17.19
CA GLY A 646 28.54 28.67 17.06
C GLY A 646 27.59 27.48 16.86
N LYS A 647 28.05 26.25 17.10
CA LYS A 647 27.26 25.01 17.03
C LYS A 647 27.37 24.20 18.32
N LEU A 648 26.45 23.27 18.53
CA LEU A 648 26.52 22.31 19.64
C LEU A 648 27.86 21.54 19.61
N ASP A 649 28.48 21.40 20.79
CA ASP A 649 29.76 20.72 20.92
C ASP A 649 29.69 19.27 20.41
N PRO A 650 30.45 18.90 19.36
CA PRO A 650 30.31 17.62 18.69
C PRO A 650 30.69 16.40 19.55
N GLU A 651 31.48 16.59 20.61
CA GLU A 651 31.83 15.51 21.55
C GLU A 651 30.73 15.30 22.58
N THR A 652 30.19 16.38 23.18
CA THR A 652 29.08 16.28 24.12
C THR A 652 27.79 15.75 23.48
N PHE A 653 27.56 16.07 22.21
CA PHE A 653 26.36 15.68 21.46
C PHE A 653 26.65 14.65 20.35
N GLU A 654 27.59 13.74 20.60
CA GLU A 654 27.95 12.67 19.67
C GLU A 654 26.86 11.61 19.52
N SER A 655 26.15 11.27 20.61
CA SER A 655 25.11 10.24 20.62
C SER A 655 23.90 10.63 21.46
N ILE A 656 22.75 10.02 21.16
CA ILE A 656 21.51 10.21 21.93
C ILE A 656 21.68 9.60 23.34
N PRO A 657 21.31 10.30 24.43
CA PRO A 657 21.41 9.78 25.79
C PRO A 657 20.77 8.40 25.93
N ALA A 658 21.47 7.45 26.57
CA ALA A 658 21.02 6.06 26.66
C ALA A 658 19.62 5.90 27.27
N LYS A 659 19.26 6.79 28.22
CA LYS A 659 17.92 6.85 28.85
C LYS A 659 16.77 7.06 27.87
N PHE A 660 17.04 7.63 26.70
CA PHE A 660 16.07 7.70 25.62
C PHE A 660 15.56 6.31 25.22
N TRP A 661 16.45 5.33 25.12
CA TRP A 661 16.14 3.99 24.63
C TRP A 661 15.48 3.09 25.68
N THR A 662 15.63 3.42 26.96
CA THR A 662 15.05 2.65 28.07
C THR A 662 13.78 3.28 28.64
N GLU A 663 13.68 4.61 28.65
CA GLU A 663 12.62 5.35 29.34
C GLU A 663 11.83 6.27 28.40
N GLY A 664 12.35 6.56 27.20
CA GLY A 664 11.79 7.55 26.28
C GLY A 664 12.09 8.98 26.70
N LEU A 665 11.46 9.95 26.01
CA LEU A 665 11.53 11.37 26.35
C LEU A 665 10.42 11.73 27.35
N LEU A 666 10.67 11.54 28.64
CA LEU A 666 9.70 11.76 29.73
C LEU A 666 9.60 13.25 30.14
N LEU A 667 9.26 14.12 29.19
CA LEU A 667 9.00 15.53 29.42
C LEU A 667 7.49 15.84 29.29
N GLU A 668 6.95 16.65 30.20
CA GLU A 668 5.58 17.20 30.09
C GLU A 668 5.45 18.01 28.80
N ASP A 669 4.25 18.07 28.19
CA ASP A 669 4.05 18.64 26.85
C ASP A 669 5.00 18.02 25.80
N PHE A 670 4.81 16.71 25.59
CA PHE A 670 5.66 15.88 24.77
C PHE A 670 5.83 16.41 23.34
N HIS A 671 4.79 16.98 22.73
CA HIS A 671 4.86 17.46 21.33
C HIS A 671 5.86 18.60 21.17
N SER A 672 5.74 19.65 22.00
CA SER A 672 6.67 20.77 21.99
C SER A 672 8.09 20.35 22.39
N ALA A 673 8.22 19.41 23.34
CA ALA A 673 9.51 18.86 23.75
C ALA A 673 10.14 17.98 22.64
N TRP A 674 9.33 17.23 21.90
CA TRP A 674 9.77 16.38 20.80
C TRP A 674 10.22 17.21 19.59
N ASP A 675 9.48 18.27 19.27
CA ASP A 675 9.89 19.21 18.22
C ASP A 675 11.22 19.87 18.58
N ALA A 676 11.34 20.38 19.81
CA ALA A 676 12.59 20.94 20.33
C ALA A 676 13.76 19.93 20.29
N PHE A 677 13.51 18.65 20.61
CA PHE A 677 14.47 17.56 20.49
C PHE A 677 14.89 17.30 19.03
N GLY A 678 13.94 17.36 18.09
CA GLY A 678 14.21 17.30 16.66
C GLY A 678 15.12 18.44 16.17
N TYR A 679 14.92 19.66 16.66
CA TYR A 679 15.79 20.80 16.35
C TYR A 679 17.21 20.63 16.92
N VAL A 680 17.35 20.09 18.13
CA VAL A 680 18.67 19.78 18.73
C VAL A 680 19.40 18.70 17.92
N LEU A 681 18.70 17.62 17.55
CA LEU A 681 19.25 16.54 16.71
C LEU A 681 19.71 17.03 15.34
N ALA A 682 18.93 17.89 14.69
CA ALA A 682 19.27 18.47 13.39
C ALA A 682 20.56 19.31 13.41
N HIS A 683 21.01 19.73 14.59
CA HIS A 683 22.18 20.58 14.79
C HIS A 683 23.34 19.89 15.53
N CYS A 684 23.25 18.58 15.79
CA CYS A 684 24.31 17.83 16.46
C CYS A 684 24.66 16.50 15.75
N LYS A 685 25.78 15.88 16.17
CA LYS A 685 26.25 14.62 15.59
C LYS A 685 25.33 13.44 15.89
N ALA A 686 24.64 13.44 17.02
CA ALA A 686 23.67 12.41 17.36
C ALA A 686 22.51 12.27 16.36
N GLY A 687 22.21 13.32 15.58
CA GLY A 687 21.24 13.29 14.48
C GLY A 687 21.81 12.82 13.13
N GLN A 688 23.13 12.66 13.01
CA GLN A 688 23.79 12.08 11.84
C GLN A 688 23.65 10.55 11.91
N LEU A 689 22.64 10.04 11.21
CA LEU A 689 22.27 8.63 10.99
C LEU A 689 23.18 7.56 11.63
N TYR A 690 22.58 6.85 12.59
CA TYR A 690 23.00 5.55 13.09
C TYR A 690 22.99 4.52 11.94
N THR A 691 24.13 4.30 11.28
CA THR A 691 24.38 3.05 10.56
C THR A 691 24.90 2.07 11.60
N GLU A 692 24.10 1.06 11.98
CA GLU A 692 24.62 -0.05 12.77
C GLU A 692 25.85 -0.63 12.08
N GLU A 693 27.01 -0.49 12.72
CA GLU A 693 28.12 -1.39 12.48
C GLU A 693 27.63 -2.81 12.73
N ARG A 694 27.83 -3.67 11.72
CA ARG A 694 27.64 -5.12 11.74
C ARG A 694 27.79 -5.72 13.14
N ARG A 695 26.68 -6.09 13.79
CA ARG A 695 26.74 -7.14 14.80
C ARG A 695 26.63 -8.50 14.10
N PRO A 696 27.55 -9.45 14.34
CA PRO A 696 27.37 -10.82 13.90
C PRO A 696 26.12 -11.40 14.57
N PHE A 697 25.35 -12.16 13.79
CA PHE A 697 24.14 -12.86 14.24
C PHE A 697 24.29 -13.47 15.64
N CYS A 698 23.29 -13.23 16.51
CA CYS A 698 23.10 -13.99 17.73
C CYS A 698 23.12 -15.49 17.38
N GLN A 699 24.08 -16.22 17.95
CA GLN A 699 24.05 -17.67 17.97
C GLN A 699 22.84 -18.14 18.79
N PRO A 700 22.11 -19.20 18.38
CA PRO A 700 21.12 -19.82 19.23
C PRO A 700 21.80 -20.42 20.47
N PRO A 701 21.12 -20.44 21.64
CA PRO A 701 21.70 -20.96 22.86
C PRO A 701 22.03 -22.44 22.71
N VAL A 702 23.32 -22.75 22.82
CA VAL A 702 23.83 -24.10 23.03
C VAL A 702 23.34 -24.57 24.40
N LYS A 703 22.34 -25.45 24.43
CA LYS A 703 22.11 -26.29 25.61
C LYS A 703 23.23 -27.33 25.66
N LEU A 704 24.22 -27.06 26.48
CA LEU A 704 25.14 -28.07 26.99
C LEU A 704 24.32 -29.11 27.77
N ILE A 705 24.17 -30.29 27.17
CA ILE A 705 23.86 -31.51 27.91
C ILE A 705 25.21 -32.03 28.42
N GLN A 706 25.33 -32.19 29.74
CA GLN A 706 25.96 -33.33 30.44
C GLN A 706 26.30 -32.95 31.91
N PRO A 707 26.42 -33.92 32.83
CA PRO A 707 26.33 -35.38 32.65
C PRO A 707 24.92 -35.96 32.75
#